data_AF-A0A9D4NYM0-F1
#
_entry.id   AF-A0A9D4NYM0-F1
#
_cell.length_a   1.000
_cell.length_b   1.000
_cell.length_c   1.000
_cell.angle_alpha   90.00
_cell.angle_beta   90.00
_cell.angle_gamma   90.00
#
_symmetry.space_group_name_H-M   'P 1'
#
loop_
_entity.id
_entity.type
_entity.pdbx_description
1 polymer ?
#
loop_
_entity_poly.entity_id
_entity_poly.type
_entity_poly.pdbx_seq_one_letter_code
_entity_poly.pdbx_strand_id
1 'polypeptide(L)'
;MTAFEEMGIMPEIGKSLEEIDWLLPTNIQAEAIPLILGGGDVLMAAADATFAVFYDFFKLIENIETQMTAFEEMGIMPEIGKSLEEIDWLLPTNIQAEAIPLILGGGDVLMAAETGSGKTGAFCLPVIQIVWETLNAKSKSDKSEVSDKCLFSPYDIDPNLSLAADLLSAQSKVTNQWQGVRANKAVKKCRGKKNRFYFEIEFTSPGLARVGWALENGSRELGTDRFGWGYGGTAKKSNARNFEDYGEKFGDKFDVIGNIIDLDYGTISWTKNGQDLGVAFQIAQHLCEQNHFFPCICIKNAGLKAKFQSDQNAPFGCTWIGQLGSDQIVNNTCFAVSSANDNSPKALILEPSRELAEQTHNCIVNFKKYLSGDIRQCLLVGGLSAKDQMHQLQAGVDIVTGTIGRVNELVNSGHLSLKSCRFFIIDEVDAFLAQGSMQTILQLHGRIPRMFPDGKRLQMIVCSATLHNFDVKKLAERVMFFPNWVDLKGEDSVPDTVHHVVVRVDPRKDNSWMNLRNSITTDAVHERDIRNYKNPDKDTLSEAVKILKVDYVIKAIDTLQIDCAIIFCRTKLDCDNLETYFNQQSAKLCKDYSCVCLHSDRTPQERQANLETFKMKKCKFLICTDVAARGIDITGIPFVLQVTLPDDKANYLHRIGRVGRAERMGLAISFVSNVPEKVWYHANCRTRGKNCWNTQLVEQGGCCIWYNEIQLLADIEEHLNCIISEIGIDFKLEVNEFDGKVVYGAKQSSNVGGYTYKDHVAQMANNVQQLYDLESKAQLVHLGLYY
;
A
#
# COMPACT_ATOMS: atom_id res chain seq x y z
N MET A 1 -40.05 -46.08 2.98
CA MET A 1 -38.59 -46.24 2.96
C MET A 1 -37.98 -44.86 3.04
N THR A 2 -36.93 -44.65 3.82
CA THR A 2 -36.13 -43.42 3.74
C THR A 2 -35.39 -43.40 2.39
N ALA A 3 -34.93 -42.23 1.92
CA ALA A 3 -34.18 -42.14 0.66
C ALA A 3 -32.94 -43.06 0.64
N PHE A 4 -32.40 -43.37 1.81
CA PHE A 4 -31.26 -44.26 2.01
C PHE A 4 -31.63 -45.76 1.97
N GLU A 5 -32.84 -46.14 2.40
CA GLU A 5 -33.33 -47.51 2.29
C GLU A 5 -33.61 -47.90 0.82
N GLU A 6 -34.05 -46.94 -0.01
CA GLU A 6 -34.19 -47.15 -1.46
C GLU A 6 -32.83 -47.36 -2.17
N MET A 7 -31.73 -46.93 -1.54
CA MET A 7 -30.35 -47.09 -2.00
C MET A 7 -29.64 -48.32 -1.41
N GLY A 8 -30.34 -49.17 -0.65
CA GLY A 8 -29.82 -50.43 -0.11
C GLY A 8 -29.08 -50.32 1.23
N ILE A 9 -29.20 -49.18 1.94
CA ILE A 9 -28.61 -48.99 3.28
C ILE A 9 -29.53 -49.61 4.34
N MET A 10 -28.93 -50.30 5.33
CA MET A 10 -29.70 -50.93 6.41
C MET A 10 -30.51 -49.91 7.23
N PRO A 11 -31.75 -50.25 7.64
CA PRO A 11 -32.63 -49.34 8.39
C PRO A 11 -32.02 -48.78 9.68
N GLU A 12 -31.15 -49.55 10.35
CA GLU A 12 -30.49 -49.08 11.58
C GLU A 12 -29.47 -47.96 11.30
N ILE A 13 -28.78 -48.01 10.15
CA ILE A 13 -27.83 -46.97 9.74
C ILE A 13 -28.58 -45.72 9.26
N GLY A 14 -29.67 -45.91 8.51
CA GLY A 14 -30.50 -44.79 8.05
C GLY A 14 -31.03 -43.91 9.19
N LYS A 15 -31.44 -44.53 10.30
CA LYS A 15 -31.89 -43.79 11.50
C LYS A 15 -30.78 -42.96 12.16
N SER A 16 -29.57 -43.51 12.26
CA SER A 16 -28.43 -42.78 12.82
C SER A 16 -28.01 -41.58 11.95
N LEU A 17 -28.22 -41.65 10.64
CA LEU A 17 -27.94 -40.54 9.71
C LEU A 17 -29.00 -39.43 9.79
N GLU A 18 -30.26 -39.80 10.05
CA GLU A 18 -31.33 -38.83 10.34
C GLU A 18 -31.12 -38.10 11.69
N GLU A 19 -30.56 -38.79 12.70
CA GLU A 19 -30.26 -38.17 14.01
C GLU A 19 -29.15 -37.09 13.94
N ILE A 20 -28.34 -37.07 12.87
CA ILE A 20 -27.33 -36.03 12.60
C ILE A 20 -27.78 -35.03 11.52
N ASP A 21 -29.10 -34.93 11.28
CA ASP A 21 -29.75 -34.00 10.33
C ASP A 21 -29.34 -34.18 8.86
N TRP A 22 -28.82 -35.37 8.51
CA TRP A 22 -28.42 -35.69 7.15
C TRP A 22 -29.56 -36.35 6.37
N LEU A 23 -30.44 -35.52 5.82
CA LEU A 23 -31.73 -35.97 5.28
C LEU A 23 -31.67 -36.47 3.83
N LEU A 24 -30.70 -36.04 3.02
CA LEU A 24 -30.53 -36.46 1.61
C LEU A 24 -29.06 -36.47 1.15
N PRO A 25 -28.58 -37.51 0.44
CA PRO A 25 -27.26 -37.51 -0.17
C PRO A 25 -27.22 -36.63 -1.43
N THR A 26 -26.07 -36.02 -1.70
CA THR A 26 -25.84 -35.22 -2.92
C THR A 26 -25.73 -36.11 -4.17
N ASN A 27 -25.89 -35.54 -5.37
CA ASN A 27 -25.90 -36.28 -6.64
C ASN A 27 -24.65 -37.17 -6.85
N ILE A 28 -23.48 -36.74 -6.37
CA ILE A 28 -22.22 -37.51 -6.49
C ILE A 28 -22.21 -38.70 -5.51
N GLN A 29 -22.75 -38.52 -4.31
CA GLN A 29 -22.87 -39.57 -3.30
C GLN A 29 -23.91 -40.62 -3.71
N ALA A 30 -24.97 -40.19 -4.40
CA ALA A 30 -25.99 -41.07 -4.92
C ALA A 30 -25.45 -42.08 -5.96
N GLU A 31 -24.45 -41.67 -6.74
CA GLU A 31 -23.79 -42.54 -7.73
C GLU A 31 -22.72 -43.45 -7.10
N ALA A 32 -21.99 -42.97 -6.07
CA ALA A 32 -20.86 -43.71 -5.49
C ALA A 32 -21.27 -44.83 -4.52
N ILE A 33 -22.34 -44.63 -3.74
CA ILE A 33 -22.76 -45.59 -2.69
C ILE A 33 -23.12 -46.98 -3.24
N PRO A 34 -23.91 -47.12 -4.33
CA PRO A 34 -24.25 -48.43 -4.90
C PRO A 34 -23.05 -49.14 -5.54
N LEU A 35 -22.07 -48.38 -6.03
CA LEU A 35 -20.82 -48.89 -6.62
C LEU A 35 -19.87 -49.49 -5.58
N ILE A 36 -19.86 -48.93 -4.36
CA ILE A 36 -19.00 -49.36 -3.25
C ILE A 36 -19.62 -50.53 -2.50
N LEU A 37 -20.95 -50.54 -2.35
CA LEU A 37 -21.66 -51.64 -1.68
C LEU A 37 -21.72 -52.93 -2.51
N GLY A 38 -21.31 -52.88 -3.79
CA GLY A 38 -21.03 -54.05 -4.63
C GLY A 38 -22.19 -55.05 -4.72
N GLY A 39 -22.93 -55.03 -5.83
CA GLY A 39 -24.05 -55.94 -6.03
C GLY A 39 -23.76 -57.39 -5.63
N GLY A 40 -24.57 -57.92 -4.71
CA GLY A 40 -24.63 -59.33 -4.34
C GLY A 40 -23.51 -59.83 -3.42
N ASP A 41 -23.89 -60.19 -2.20
CA ASP A 41 -23.21 -61.16 -1.33
C ASP A 41 -21.81 -60.84 -0.78
N VAL A 42 -21.64 -59.77 0.02
CA VAL A 42 -20.63 -59.77 1.10
C VAL A 42 -21.14 -58.99 2.33
N LEU A 43 -21.88 -59.66 3.22
CA LEU A 43 -22.18 -59.12 4.55
C LEU A 43 -22.48 -60.26 5.55
N MET A 44 -21.43 -60.96 5.99
CA MET A 44 -21.50 -61.79 7.20
C MET A 44 -20.10 -61.90 7.83
N ALA A 45 -19.66 -60.86 8.54
CA ALA A 45 -18.90 -60.93 9.79
C ALA A 45 -18.36 -59.54 10.19
N ALA A 46 -18.49 -59.23 11.48
CA ALA A 46 -17.90 -58.10 12.19
C ALA A 46 -18.62 -56.74 12.10
N ALA A 47 -19.80 -56.67 12.72
CA ALA A 47 -20.58 -55.44 12.95
C ALA A 47 -19.88 -54.38 13.84
N ASP A 48 -18.72 -54.66 14.44
CA ASP A 48 -17.96 -53.66 15.23
C ASP A 48 -16.78 -53.03 14.47
N ALA A 49 -16.21 -53.72 13.47
CA ALA A 49 -15.05 -53.20 12.73
C ALA A 49 -15.46 -52.28 11.57
N THR A 50 -16.64 -52.50 10.99
CA THR A 50 -17.12 -51.73 9.83
C THR A 50 -17.50 -50.30 10.21
N PHE A 51 -18.05 -50.07 11.42
CA PHE A 51 -18.40 -48.72 11.88
C PHE A 51 -17.18 -47.86 12.15
N ALA A 52 -16.11 -48.44 12.74
CA ALA A 52 -14.86 -47.73 12.96
C ALA A 52 -14.14 -47.38 11.65
N VAL A 53 -14.12 -48.31 10.68
CA VAL A 53 -13.54 -48.05 9.35
C VAL A 53 -14.38 -47.03 8.57
N PHE A 54 -15.71 -47.10 8.64
CA PHE A 54 -16.57 -46.07 8.03
C PHE A 54 -16.45 -44.72 8.73
N TYR A 55 -16.34 -44.68 10.06
CA TYR A 55 -16.17 -43.44 10.83
C TYR A 55 -14.80 -42.80 10.59
N ASP A 56 -13.73 -43.60 10.57
CA ASP A 56 -12.38 -43.11 10.23
C ASP A 56 -12.28 -42.72 8.76
N PHE A 57 -13.01 -43.37 7.85
CA PHE A 57 -13.06 -43.01 6.43
C PHE A 57 -13.97 -41.80 6.15
N PHE A 58 -15.08 -41.63 6.89
CA PHE A 58 -15.87 -40.39 6.86
C PHE A 58 -15.12 -39.23 7.51
N LYS A 59 -14.34 -39.47 8.58
CA LYS A 59 -13.35 -38.51 9.07
C LYS A 59 -12.24 -38.25 8.07
N LEU A 60 -11.86 -39.26 7.27
CA LEU A 60 -10.89 -39.07 6.19
C LEU A 60 -11.50 -38.23 5.06
N ILE A 61 -12.79 -38.38 4.76
CA ILE A 61 -13.52 -37.58 3.77
C ILE A 61 -13.80 -36.16 4.32
N GLU A 62 -14.15 -35.99 5.60
CA GLU A 62 -14.20 -34.70 6.31
C GLU A 62 -12.80 -34.05 6.42
N ASN A 63 -11.71 -34.84 6.45
CA ASN A 63 -10.34 -34.31 6.37
C ASN A 63 -9.85 -34.12 4.93
N ILE A 64 -10.53 -34.69 3.93
CA ILE A 64 -10.30 -34.45 2.49
C ILE A 64 -11.09 -33.22 2.03
N GLU A 65 -12.14 -32.83 2.76
CA GLU A 65 -12.43 -31.41 2.98
C GLU A 65 -11.25 -30.82 3.77
N THR A 66 -10.16 -30.53 3.06
CA THR A 66 -9.23 -29.49 3.50
C THR A 66 -10.08 -28.31 3.94
N GLN A 67 -10.11 -28.02 5.24
CA GLN A 67 -10.62 -26.76 5.75
C GLN A 67 -9.88 -25.67 4.97
N MET A 68 -10.53 -25.10 3.95
CA MET A 68 -10.02 -23.88 3.36
C MET A 68 -9.99 -22.88 4.51
N THR A 69 -8.78 -22.46 4.90
CA THR A 69 -8.68 -21.36 5.84
C THR A 69 -9.39 -20.16 5.23
N ALA A 70 -10.00 -19.27 6.03
CA ALA A 70 -10.66 -18.08 5.50
C ALA A 70 -9.71 -17.20 4.64
N PHE A 71 -8.39 -17.40 4.75
CA PHE A 71 -7.39 -16.80 3.87
C PHE A 71 -7.31 -17.43 2.49
N GLU A 72 -7.48 -18.75 2.36
CA GLU A 72 -7.50 -19.45 1.07
C GLU A 72 -8.70 -19.06 0.21
N GLU A 73 -9.85 -18.77 0.84
CA GLU A 73 -11.03 -18.24 0.13
C GLU A 73 -10.76 -16.88 -0.56
N MET A 74 -9.82 -16.09 -0.02
CA MET A 74 -9.39 -14.83 -0.62
C MET A 74 -8.31 -15.00 -1.70
N GLY A 75 -7.89 -16.24 -1.99
CA GLY A 75 -6.85 -16.56 -2.96
C GLY A 75 -5.42 -16.62 -2.38
N ILE A 76 -5.26 -16.63 -1.05
CA ILE A 76 -3.95 -16.87 -0.42
C ILE A 76 -3.56 -18.34 -0.56
N MET A 77 -2.29 -18.59 -0.85
CA MET A 77 -1.75 -19.94 -0.97
C MET A 77 -1.77 -20.72 0.36
N PRO A 78 -2.05 -22.03 0.34
CA PRO A 78 -2.07 -22.88 1.55
C PRO A 78 -0.77 -22.86 2.36
N GLU A 79 0.38 -22.72 1.69
CA GLU A 79 1.68 -22.61 2.35
C GLU A 79 1.78 -21.34 3.21
N ILE A 80 1.23 -20.23 2.73
CA ILE A 80 1.14 -19.00 3.51
C ILE A 80 0.08 -19.17 4.61
N GLY A 81 -1.05 -19.79 4.31
CA GLY A 81 -2.10 -20.15 5.29
C GLY A 81 -1.55 -20.90 6.49
N LYS A 82 -0.68 -21.89 6.26
CA LYS A 82 -0.01 -22.64 7.33
C LYS A 82 0.89 -21.75 8.21
N SER A 83 1.55 -20.75 7.64
CA SER A 83 2.33 -19.77 8.42
C SER A 83 1.41 -18.90 9.28
N LEU A 84 0.20 -18.61 8.81
CA LEU A 84 -0.81 -17.81 9.52
C LEU A 84 -1.40 -18.57 10.71
N GLU A 85 -1.70 -19.86 10.56
CA GLU A 85 -2.18 -20.71 11.65
C GLU A 85 -1.19 -20.76 12.83
N GLU A 86 0.12 -20.86 12.56
CA GLU A 86 1.13 -20.90 13.62
C GLU A 86 1.28 -19.60 14.42
N ILE A 87 0.86 -18.47 13.85
CA ILE A 87 0.84 -17.18 14.53
C ILE A 87 -0.56 -16.83 15.06
N ASP A 88 -1.45 -17.82 15.13
CA ASP A 88 -2.84 -17.73 15.60
C ASP A 88 -3.71 -16.76 14.77
N TRP A 89 -3.43 -16.59 13.48
CA TRP A 89 -4.25 -15.81 12.55
C TRP A 89 -5.28 -16.72 11.86
N LEU A 90 -6.35 -17.03 12.59
CA LEU A 90 -7.40 -17.96 12.12
C LEU A 90 -8.37 -17.32 11.10
N LEU A 91 -8.65 -16.02 11.24
CA LEU A 91 -9.60 -15.29 10.39
C LEU A 91 -8.98 -13.98 9.91
N PRO A 92 -9.27 -13.56 8.66
CA PRO A 92 -8.82 -12.28 8.15
C PRO A 92 -9.53 -11.13 8.86
N THR A 93 -8.81 -10.04 9.08
CA THR A 93 -9.43 -8.78 9.51
C THR A 93 -10.19 -8.15 8.34
N ASN A 94 -11.13 -7.25 8.63
CA ASN A 94 -11.92 -6.57 7.58
C ASN A 94 -11.03 -5.91 6.50
N ILE A 95 -9.89 -5.32 6.89
CA ILE A 95 -8.98 -4.70 5.90
C ILE A 95 -8.26 -5.73 5.04
N GLN A 96 -7.98 -6.91 5.60
CA GLN A 96 -7.39 -8.03 4.86
C GLN A 96 -8.41 -8.60 3.89
N ALA A 97 -9.65 -8.82 4.34
CA ALA A 97 -10.75 -9.33 3.53
C ALA A 97 -11.01 -8.50 2.27
N GLU A 98 -11.00 -7.17 2.41
CA GLU A 98 -11.24 -6.26 1.28
C GLU A 98 -9.99 -6.04 0.42
N ALA A 99 -8.82 -5.85 1.03
CA ALA A 99 -7.63 -5.44 0.27
C ALA A 99 -6.90 -6.61 -0.42
N ILE A 100 -6.86 -7.80 0.17
CA ILE A 100 -6.10 -8.94 -0.37
C ILE A 100 -6.56 -9.31 -1.79
N PRO A 101 -7.87 -9.50 -2.06
CA PRO A 101 -8.34 -9.85 -3.40
C PRO A 101 -8.03 -8.75 -4.44
N LEU A 102 -8.13 -7.48 -4.04
CA LEU A 102 -7.83 -6.33 -4.91
C LEU A 102 -6.34 -6.26 -5.28
N ILE A 103 -5.46 -6.58 -4.33
CA ILE A 103 -4.02 -6.63 -4.57
C ILE A 103 -3.66 -7.83 -5.45
N LEU A 104 -4.19 -9.02 -5.18
CA LEU A 104 -4.00 -10.20 -6.04
C LEU A 104 -4.52 -9.97 -7.47
N GLY A 105 -5.60 -9.19 -7.61
CA GLY A 105 -6.14 -8.77 -8.90
C GLY A 105 -5.27 -7.79 -9.70
N GLY A 106 -4.15 -7.30 -9.14
CA GLY A 106 -3.21 -6.41 -9.83
C GLY A 106 -3.64 -4.93 -9.87
N GLY A 107 -4.68 -4.55 -9.11
CA GLY A 107 -5.14 -3.18 -8.98
C GLY A 107 -4.26 -2.34 -8.05
N ASP A 108 -4.20 -1.03 -8.25
CA ASP A 108 -3.65 -0.17 -7.20
C ASP A 108 -4.63 -0.14 -6.04
N VAL A 109 -4.13 -0.10 -4.81
CA VAL A 109 -4.97 -0.12 -3.61
C VAL A 109 -4.55 1.01 -2.68
N LEU A 110 -5.52 1.87 -2.39
CA LEU A 110 -5.41 2.94 -1.41
C LEU A 110 -6.29 2.55 -0.21
N MET A 111 -5.69 2.27 0.95
CA MET A 111 -6.41 1.72 2.10
C MET A 111 -6.30 2.58 3.37
N ALA A 112 -7.43 2.75 4.05
CA ALA A 112 -7.55 3.38 5.37
C ALA A 112 -7.99 2.35 6.41
N ALA A 113 -7.19 2.20 7.46
CA ALA A 113 -7.59 1.49 8.66
C ALA A 113 -6.76 1.95 9.85
N GLU A 114 -7.24 1.71 11.07
CA GLU A 114 -6.49 2.03 12.29
C GLU A 114 -5.19 1.21 12.41
N THR A 115 -4.20 1.71 13.15
CA THR A 115 -3.02 0.92 13.54
C THR A 115 -3.46 -0.27 14.39
N GLY A 116 -2.96 -1.46 14.06
CA GLY A 116 -3.38 -2.73 14.67
C GLY A 116 -4.47 -3.47 13.91
N SER A 117 -5.08 -2.87 12.87
CA SER A 117 -6.16 -3.52 12.09
C SER A 117 -5.68 -4.63 11.13
N GLY A 118 -4.38 -4.93 11.09
CA GLY A 118 -3.82 -5.94 10.20
C GLY A 118 -3.42 -5.47 8.81
N LYS A 119 -3.23 -4.14 8.58
CA LYS A 119 -2.79 -3.55 7.30
C LYS A 119 -1.52 -4.21 6.74
N THR A 120 -0.53 -4.45 7.60
CA THR A 120 0.71 -5.12 7.21
C THR A 120 0.45 -6.49 6.60
N GLY A 121 -0.44 -7.29 7.18
CA GLY A 121 -0.87 -8.56 6.59
C GLY A 121 -1.58 -8.37 5.25
N ALA A 122 -2.46 -7.37 5.17
CA ALA A 122 -3.27 -7.09 4.00
C ALA A 122 -2.44 -6.84 2.72
N PHE A 123 -1.29 -6.16 2.83
CA PHE A 123 -0.38 -6.00 1.68
C PHE A 123 0.75 -7.03 1.62
N CYS A 124 1.31 -7.50 2.73
CA CYS A 124 2.45 -8.41 2.71
C CYS A 124 2.07 -9.79 2.16
N LEU A 125 0.93 -10.36 2.57
CA LEU A 125 0.51 -11.70 2.15
C LEU A 125 0.41 -11.83 0.63
N PRO A 126 -0.37 -11.00 -0.07
CA PRO A 126 -0.48 -11.10 -1.53
C PRO A 126 0.82 -10.70 -2.24
N VAL A 127 1.60 -9.74 -1.73
CA VAL A 127 2.87 -9.35 -2.35
C VAL A 127 3.91 -10.48 -2.28
N ILE A 128 4.04 -11.13 -1.12
CA ILE A 128 4.95 -12.27 -0.95
C ILE A 128 4.56 -13.39 -1.91
N GLN A 129 3.27 -13.71 -1.98
CA GLN A 129 2.74 -14.71 -2.90
C GLN A 129 3.09 -14.38 -4.36
N ILE A 130 2.76 -13.19 -4.84
CA ILE A 130 3.00 -12.84 -6.25
C ILE A 130 4.50 -12.78 -6.57
N VAL A 131 5.34 -12.30 -5.63
CA VAL A 131 6.80 -12.31 -5.79
C VAL A 131 7.30 -13.75 -5.89
N TRP A 132 6.85 -14.64 -5.03
CA TRP A 132 7.19 -16.07 -5.05
C TRP A 132 6.77 -16.76 -6.34
N GLU A 133 5.51 -16.57 -6.76
CA GLU A 133 4.98 -17.09 -8.02
C GLU A 133 5.80 -16.58 -9.21
N THR A 134 6.20 -15.30 -9.19
CA THR A 134 7.04 -14.70 -10.24
C THR A 134 8.43 -15.33 -10.30
N LEU A 135 9.03 -15.64 -9.15
CA LEU A 135 10.33 -16.31 -9.08
C LEU A 135 10.24 -17.77 -9.54
N ASN A 136 9.16 -18.48 -9.22
CA ASN A 136 8.97 -19.87 -9.61
C ASN A 136 8.46 -20.06 -11.05
N ALA A 137 7.75 -19.09 -11.60
CA ALA A 137 7.44 -19.06 -13.03
C ALA A 137 8.75 -19.00 -13.85
N LYS A 138 9.76 -18.26 -13.37
CA LYS A 138 11.09 -18.21 -14.01
C LYS A 138 11.83 -19.54 -13.96
N SER A 139 11.80 -20.24 -12.81
CA SER A 139 12.48 -21.53 -12.65
C SER A 139 11.83 -22.66 -13.46
N LYS A 140 10.51 -22.60 -13.71
CA LYS A 140 9.82 -23.49 -14.67
C LYS A 140 10.04 -23.07 -16.13
N SER A 141 10.18 -21.77 -16.43
CA SER A 141 10.41 -21.28 -17.80
C SER A 141 11.84 -21.49 -18.32
N ASP A 142 12.82 -21.74 -17.45
CA ASP A 142 14.18 -22.14 -17.87
C ASP A 142 14.23 -23.53 -18.53
N LYS A 143 13.08 -24.24 -18.63
CA LYS A 143 12.88 -25.43 -19.47
C LYS A 143 11.77 -25.30 -20.52
N SER A 144 11.30 -24.09 -20.83
CA SER A 144 10.33 -23.88 -21.92
C SER A 144 10.90 -22.95 -22.99
N GLU A 145 11.10 -23.52 -24.18
CA GLU A 145 11.31 -22.91 -25.50
C GLU A 145 11.36 -21.37 -25.54
N VAL A 146 12.55 -20.84 -25.85
CA VAL A 146 12.72 -19.50 -26.42
C VAL A 146 11.74 -19.38 -27.58
N SER A 147 10.73 -18.50 -27.48
CA SER A 147 9.74 -18.28 -28.56
C SER A 147 10.46 -18.07 -29.89
N ASP A 148 10.39 -19.05 -30.78
CA ASP A 148 11.08 -19.04 -32.08
C ASP A 148 10.48 -18.02 -33.06
N LYS A 149 9.45 -17.27 -32.65
CA LYS A 149 8.75 -16.29 -33.48
C LYS A 149 9.38 -14.89 -33.38
N CYS A 150 9.38 -14.18 -34.51
CA CYS A 150 9.71 -12.76 -34.56
C CYS A 150 8.47 -11.93 -34.16
N LEU A 151 8.63 -11.04 -33.17
CA LEU A 151 7.58 -10.26 -32.51
C LEU A 151 8.14 -8.86 -32.16
N PHE A 152 7.29 -7.90 -31.82
CA PHE A 152 7.74 -6.67 -31.16
C PHE A 152 8.33 -7.01 -29.79
N SER A 153 9.44 -6.36 -29.44
CA SER A 153 10.11 -6.54 -28.16
C SER A 153 9.41 -5.68 -27.11
N PRO A 154 8.79 -6.27 -26.07
CA PRO A 154 8.21 -5.50 -24.98
C PRO A 154 9.29 -4.87 -24.07
N TYR A 155 10.56 -5.17 -24.36
CA TYR A 155 11.74 -4.72 -23.65
C TYR A 155 12.43 -3.54 -24.33
N ASP A 156 12.07 -3.29 -25.59
CA ASP A 156 12.71 -2.30 -26.44
C ASP A 156 11.66 -1.39 -27.08
N ILE A 157 10.92 -0.72 -26.20
CA ILE A 157 9.70 0.04 -26.45
C ILE A 157 9.73 1.36 -25.66
N ASP A 158 9.11 2.41 -26.20
CA ASP A 158 8.93 3.69 -25.50
C ASP A 158 7.76 3.65 -24.50
N PRO A 159 7.82 4.41 -23.38
CA PRO A 159 6.92 4.22 -22.23
C PRO A 159 5.42 4.39 -22.50
N ASN A 160 5.02 5.15 -23.53
CA ASN A 160 3.61 5.41 -23.83
C ASN A 160 3.12 4.67 -25.09
N LEU A 161 3.88 3.68 -25.57
CA LEU A 161 3.44 2.74 -26.59
C LEU A 161 2.87 1.48 -25.92
N SER A 162 1.72 1.01 -26.38
CA SER A 162 1.11 -0.23 -25.89
C SER A 162 1.20 -1.31 -26.95
N LEU A 163 1.61 -2.52 -26.56
CA LEU A 163 1.54 -3.72 -27.40
C LEU A 163 0.31 -4.55 -27.03
N ALA A 164 -0.29 -5.22 -28.01
CA ALA A 164 -1.30 -6.24 -27.73
C ALA A 164 -0.64 -7.53 -27.23
N ALA A 165 -1.44 -8.44 -26.68
CA ALA A 165 -0.97 -9.73 -26.14
C ALA A 165 -0.26 -10.61 -27.19
N ASP A 166 -0.56 -10.41 -28.48
CA ASP A 166 0.10 -11.10 -29.59
C ASP A 166 1.53 -10.58 -29.86
N LEU A 167 1.92 -9.46 -29.26
CA LEU A 167 3.17 -8.72 -29.51
C LEU A 167 3.40 -8.39 -31.00
N LEU A 168 2.35 -8.40 -31.81
CA LEU A 168 2.37 -8.02 -33.21
C LEU A 168 1.65 -6.70 -33.43
N SER A 169 0.71 -6.34 -32.55
CA SER A 169 -0.03 -5.08 -32.65
C SER A 169 0.54 -4.03 -31.69
N ALA A 170 0.70 -2.80 -32.17
CA ALA A 170 1.26 -1.66 -31.45
C ALA A 170 0.34 -0.44 -31.60
N GLN A 171 0.07 0.27 -30.51
CA GLN A 171 -0.78 1.47 -30.53
C GLN A 171 -0.24 2.57 -29.60
N SER A 172 -0.53 3.81 -29.95
CA SER A 172 -0.26 4.98 -29.10
C SER A 172 -1.34 6.02 -29.32
N LYS A 173 -1.86 6.59 -28.23
CA LYS A 173 -2.79 7.74 -28.23
C LYS A 173 -2.07 9.09 -28.05
N VAL A 174 -0.74 9.07 -27.93
CA VAL A 174 0.07 10.28 -27.71
C VAL A 174 0.17 11.07 -29.01
N THR A 175 -0.24 12.35 -28.98
CA THR A 175 -0.28 13.23 -30.16
C THR A 175 0.98 14.09 -30.32
N ASN A 176 1.64 14.45 -29.21
CA ASN A 176 2.75 15.41 -29.20
C ASN A 176 4.14 14.74 -29.32
N GLN A 177 4.30 13.50 -28.87
CA GLN A 177 5.59 12.80 -28.82
C GLN A 177 5.55 11.48 -29.62
N TRP A 178 6.64 11.19 -30.36
CA TRP A 178 6.80 9.90 -31.04
C TRP A 178 7.04 8.80 -30.01
N GLN A 179 6.43 7.64 -30.23
CA GLN A 179 6.64 6.45 -29.41
C GLN A 179 7.03 5.30 -30.34
N GLY A 180 8.16 4.65 -30.11
CA GLY A 180 8.66 3.57 -30.95
C GLY A 180 8.92 2.25 -30.24
N VAL A 181 9.05 1.20 -31.05
CA VAL A 181 9.36 -0.16 -30.61
C VAL A 181 10.17 -0.89 -31.67
N ARG A 182 11.14 -1.71 -31.23
CA ARG A 182 11.91 -2.62 -32.08
C ARG A 182 11.46 -4.06 -31.93
N ALA A 183 11.69 -4.89 -32.94
CA ALA A 183 11.43 -6.32 -32.84
C ALA A 183 12.41 -7.03 -31.89
N ASN A 184 12.03 -8.23 -31.43
CA ASN A 184 12.83 -9.12 -30.60
C ASN A 184 13.94 -9.84 -31.39
N LYS A 185 13.94 -9.73 -32.72
CA LYS A 185 14.86 -10.40 -33.63
C LYS A 185 15.37 -9.41 -34.68
N ALA A 186 16.67 -9.42 -34.91
CA ALA A 186 17.34 -8.68 -35.97
C ALA A 186 17.78 -9.61 -37.10
N VAL A 187 17.92 -9.05 -38.29
CA VAL A 187 18.54 -9.74 -39.43
C VAL A 187 20.01 -9.40 -39.54
N LYS A 188 20.82 -10.36 -39.98
CA LYS A 188 22.25 -10.19 -40.28
C LYS A 188 22.63 -10.81 -41.61
N LYS A 189 23.72 -10.33 -42.20
CA LYS A 189 24.26 -10.90 -43.45
C LYS A 189 24.91 -12.26 -43.17
N CYS A 190 24.55 -13.26 -43.98
CA CYS A 190 25.09 -14.62 -43.92
C CYS A 190 25.66 -15.02 -45.28
N ARG A 191 26.88 -15.57 -45.28
CA ARG A 191 27.58 -15.95 -46.51
C ARG A 191 26.95 -17.20 -47.12
N GLY A 192 26.71 -17.18 -48.44
CA GLY A 192 26.15 -18.32 -49.17
C GLY A 192 24.63 -18.48 -49.04
N LYS A 193 23.97 -17.50 -48.40
CA LYS A 193 22.51 -17.38 -48.34
C LYS A 193 22.06 -16.06 -48.90
N LYS A 194 20.76 -15.96 -49.16
CA LYS A 194 20.10 -14.75 -49.63
C LYS A 194 19.88 -13.79 -48.46
N ASN A 195 20.41 -12.56 -48.55
CA ASN A 195 20.34 -11.57 -47.46
C ASN A 195 19.39 -10.41 -47.76
N ARG A 196 18.25 -10.73 -48.40
CA ARG A 196 17.18 -9.79 -48.70
C ARG A 196 15.94 -10.13 -47.88
N PHE A 197 15.60 -9.25 -46.95
CA PHE A 197 14.65 -9.52 -45.87
C PHE A 197 13.41 -8.62 -45.95
N TYR A 198 12.29 -9.14 -45.44
CA TYR A 198 10.99 -8.49 -45.58
C TYR A 198 10.09 -8.63 -44.35
N PHE A 199 9.38 -7.55 -44.01
CA PHE A 199 8.23 -7.55 -43.11
C PHE A 199 7.21 -6.48 -43.51
N GLU A 200 5.96 -6.64 -43.07
CA GLU A 200 4.88 -5.69 -43.34
C GLU A 200 4.36 -5.05 -42.07
N ILE A 201 3.88 -3.82 -42.21
CA ILE A 201 3.15 -3.08 -41.20
C ILE A 201 1.81 -2.64 -41.78
N GLU A 202 0.71 -3.08 -41.19
CA GLU A 202 -0.66 -2.69 -41.54
C GLU A 202 -1.20 -1.67 -40.54
N PHE A 203 -1.85 -0.61 -41.01
CA PHE A 203 -2.52 0.36 -40.16
C PHE A 203 -3.88 -0.15 -39.67
N THR A 204 -4.02 -0.33 -38.36
CA THR A 204 -5.28 -0.71 -37.71
C THR A 204 -6.11 0.51 -37.32
N SER A 205 -5.47 1.66 -37.06
CA SER A 205 -6.14 2.95 -36.89
C SER A 205 -5.35 4.09 -37.55
N PRO A 206 -6.04 5.13 -38.07
CA PRO A 206 -5.36 6.26 -38.72
C PRO A 206 -4.40 6.98 -37.78
N GLY A 207 -3.34 7.56 -38.33
CA GLY A 207 -2.39 8.39 -37.57
C GLY A 207 -1.05 8.57 -38.28
N LEU A 208 -0.05 9.09 -37.56
CA LEU A 208 1.30 9.26 -38.10
C LEU A 208 2.20 8.12 -37.65
N ALA A 209 2.92 7.52 -38.59
CA ALA A 209 3.96 6.53 -38.29
C ALA A 209 5.25 6.80 -39.08
N ARG A 210 6.36 6.24 -38.59
CA ARG A 210 7.53 5.90 -39.40
C ARG A 210 7.84 4.43 -39.21
N VAL A 211 8.18 3.75 -40.29
CA VAL A 211 8.49 2.31 -40.29
C VAL A 211 9.82 2.07 -40.97
N GLY A 212 10.56 1.05 -40.57
CA GLY A 212 11.85 0.72 -41.18
C GLY A 212 12.78 -0.09 -40.29
N TRP A 213 14.06 0.26 -40.34
CA TRP A 213 15.14 -0.55 -39.78
C TRP A 213 16.02 0.28 -38.86
N ALA A 214 16.42 -0.28 -37.71
CA ALA A 214 17.33 0.36 -36.77
C ALA A 214 18.41 -0.62 -36.29
N LEU A 215 19.60 -0.11 -36.01
CA LEU A 215 20.64 -0.86 -35.31
C LEU A 215 20.33 -0.94 -33.80
N GLU A 216 21.06 -1.79 -33.07
CA GLU A 216 20.93 -1.99 -31.62
C GLU A 216 21.08 -0.69 -30.80
N ASN A 217 22.00 0.17 -31.20
CA ASN A 217 22.25 1.47 -30.57
C ASN A 217 21.40 2.62 -31.15
N GLY A 218 20.48 2.33 -32.07
CA GLY A 218 19.59 3.31 -32.66
C GLY A 218 18.43 3.75 -31.75
N SER A 219 17.96 4.96 -31.97
CA SER A 219 16.79 5.55 -31.34
C SER A 219 15.52 4.85 -31.82
N ARG A 220 14.58 4.68 -30.90
CA ARG A 220 13.23 4.20 -31.20
C ARG A 220 12.41 5.26 -31.95
N GLU A 221 12.77 6.54 -31.85
CA GLU A 221 12.23 7.56 -32.76
C GLU A 221 12.96 7.47 -34.12
N LEU A 222 12.54 6.49 -34.91
CA LEU A 222 13.17 6.08 -36.15
C LEU A 222 13.50 7.26 -37.09
N GLY A 223 14.75 7.32 -37.58
CA GLY A 223 15.22 8.38 -38.49
C GLY A 223 15.76 9.65 -37.82
N THR A 224 15.75 9.73 -36.49
CA THR A 224 16.31 10.88 -35.74
C THR A 224 17.80 10.78 -35.42
N ASP A 225 18.42 9.63 -35.69
CA ASP A 225 19.85 9.43 -35.59
C ASP A 225 20.39 8.71 -36.82
N ARG A 226 21.72 8.54 -36.87
CA ARG A 226 22.41 7.91 -37.99
C ARG A 226 22.24 6.38 -38.04
N PHE A 227 21.66 5.76 -37.01
CA PHE A 227 21.56 4.32 -36.83
C PHE A 227 20.15 3.78 -37.11
N GLY A 228 19.19 4.64 -37.45
CA GLY A 228 17.83 4.29 -37.84
C GLY A 228 17.43 4.89 -39.19
N TRP A 229 16.81 4.08 -40.03
CA TRP A 229 16.28 4.46 -41.34
C TRP A 229 14.77 4.27 -41.36
N GLY A 230 14.03 5.36 -41.53
CA GLY A 230 12.57 5.34 -41.46
C GLY A 230 11.91 5.97 -42.67
N TYR A 231 10.79 5.38 -43.10
CA TYR A 231 9.85 5.96 -44.05
C TYR A 231 8.59 6.39 -43.29
N GLY A 232 8.24 7.68 -43.39
CA GLY A 232 7.16 8.30 -42.65
C GLY A 232 5.90 8.56 -43.47
N GLY A 233 4.74 8.56 -42.81
CA GLY A 233 3.41 8.75 -43.42
C GLY A 233 3.21 10.04 -44.21
N THR A 234 4.10 11.02 -44.03
CA THR A 234 4.11 12.27 -44.78
C THR A 234 4.87 12.21 -46.11
N ALA A 235 5.13 11.01 -46.64
CA ALA A 235 5.90 10.77 -47.87
C ALA A 235 7.38 11.21 -47.75
N LYS A 236 8.01 10.91 -46.61
CA LYS A 236 9.40 11.29 -46.36
C LYS A 236 10.23 10.13 -45.84
N LYS A 237 11.42 9.95 -46.40
CA LYS A 237 12.47 9.09 -45.83
C LYS A 237 13.30 9.90 -44.84
N SER A 238 13.77 9.24 -43.78
CA SER A 238 14.47 9.88 -42.66
C SER A 238 15.65 9.08 -42.13
N ASN A 239 16.78 9.77 -41.93
CA ASN A 239 17.98 9.28 -41.25
C ASN A 239 18.76 10.51 -40.72
N ALA A 240 19.31 10.43 -39.52
CA ALA A 240 20.07 11.50 -38.87
C ALA A 240 19.35 12.87 -38.82
N ARG A 241 18.03 12.88 -38.63
CA ARG A 241 17.15 14.07 -38.67
C ARG A 241 17.10 14.79 -40.01
N ASN A 242 17.61 14.19 -41.08
CA ASN A 242 17.38 14.65 -42.43
C ASN A 242 16.08 14.01 -42.96
N PHE A 243 15.17 14.81 -43.52
CA PHE A 243 13.86 14.37 -44.00
C PHE A 243 13.69 14.75 -45.48
N GLU A 244 13.76 13.76 -46.35
CA GLU A 244 13.72 13.94 -47.81
C GLU A 244 12.43 13.33 -48.38
N ASP A 245 11.86 13.95 -49.42
CA ASP A 245 10.66 13.44 -50.07
C ASP A 245 10.94 12.07 -50.71
N TYR A 246 10.04 11.12 -50.46
CA TYR A 246 10.16 9.74 -50.94
C TYR A 246 8.79 9.05 -50.93
N GLY A 247 8.48 8.32 -52.01
CA GLY A 247 7.26 7.53 -52.12
C GLY A 247 5.99 8.37 -52.03
N GLU A 248 4.96 7.80 -51.43
CA GLU A 248 3.64 8.42 -51.29
C GLU A 248 3.27 8.67 -49.82
N LYS A 249 2.20 9.41 -49.56
CA LYS A 249 1.66 9.56 -48.21
C LYS A 249 0.95 8.28 -47.80
N PHE A 250 1.00 7.94 -46.52
CA PHE A 250 0.28 6.81 -45.93
C PHE A 250 -0.10 7.13 -44.48
N GLY A 251 -1.00 6.34 -43.92
CA GLY A 251 -1.44 6.46 -42.54
C GLY A 251 -2.95 6.37 -42.36
N ASP A 252 -3.67 6.02 -43.43
CA ASP A 252 -5.08 5.69 -43.37
C ASP A 252 -5.26 4.24 -42.90
N LYS A 253 -6.44 3.95 -42.35
CA LYS A 253 -6.78 2.58 -41.93
C LYS A 253 -6.64 1.64 -43.12
N PHE A 254 -5.99 0.49 -42.90
CA PHE A 254 -5.68 -0.55 -43.89
C PHE A 254 -4.54 -0.25 -44.87
N ASP A 255 -3.83 0.87 -44.74
CA ASP A 255 -2.56 1.02 -45.46
C ASP A 255 -1.56 -0.06 -45.00
N VAL A 256 -0.94 -0.76 -45.96
CA VAL A 256 0.08 -1.78 -45.73
C VAL A 256 1.42 -1.30 -46.28
N ILE A 257 2.42 -1.21 -45.40
CA ILE A 257 3.77 -0.81 -45.76
C ILE A 257 4.70 -2.02 -45.65
N GLY A 258 5.21 -2.48 -46.80
CA GLY A 258 6.23 -3.52 -46.88
C GLY A 258 7.61 -2.90 -46.72
N ASN A 259 8.44 -3.46 -45.85
CA ASN A 259 9.76 -2.96 -45.50
C ASN A 259 10.81 -3.95 -46.02
N ILE A 260 11.69 -3.49 -46.92
CA ILE A 260 12.71 -4.33 -47.56
C ILE A 260 14.09 -3.83 -47.13
N ILE A 261 14.96 -4.75 -46.72
CA ILE A 261 16.40 -4.51 -46.60
C ILE A 261 17.16 -5.57 -47.37
N ASP A 262 18.10 -5.14 -48.19
CA ASP A 262 19.00 -6.01 -48.95
C ASP A 262 20.43 -5.76 -48.46
N LEU A 263 20.97 -6.70 -47.67
CA LEU A 263 22.33 -6.60 -47.13
C LEU A 263 23.40 -7.06 -48.14
N ASP A 264 23.02 -7.71 -49.25
CA ASP A 264 23.95 -8.06 -50.31
C ASP A 264 24.31 -6.81 -51.12
N TYR A 265 23.33 -5.98 -51.44
CA TYR A 265 23.52 -4.71 -52.15
C TYR A 265 23.60 -3.48 -51.24
N GLY A 266 23.30 -3.62 -49.95
CA GLY A 266 23.28 -2.53 -48.98
C GLY A 266 22.19 -1.51 -49.29
N THR A 267 20.95 -1.94 -49.51
CA THR A 267 19.83 -1.05 -49.84
C THR A 267 18.65 -1.20 -48.90
N ILE A 268 17.91 -0.11 -48.67
CA ILE A 268 16.61 -0.12 -48.01
C ILE A 268 15.57 0.48 -48.96
N SER A 269 14.44 -0.20 -49.09
CA SER A 269 13.29 0.25 -49.86
C SER A 269 11.98 -0.11 -49.17
N TRP A 270 10.90 0.51 -49.61
CA TRP A 270 9.56 0.26 -49.09
C TRP A 270 8.58 0.01 -50.23
N THR A 271 7.46 -0.64 -49.88
CA THR A 271 6.29 -0.76 -50.74
C THR A 271 5.09 -0.19 -50.01
N LYS A 272 4.10 0.32 -50.75
CA LYS A 272 2.80 0.71 -50.22
C LYS A 272 1.72 -0.08 -50.93
N ASN A 273 0.89 -0.80 -50.18
CA ASN A 273 -0.20 -1.63 -50.69
C ASN A 273 0.26 -2.57 -51.83
N GLY A 274 1.47 -3.12 -51.69
CA GLY A 274 2.11 -4.02 -52.66
C GLY A 274 2.87 -3.35 -53.82
N GLN A 275 2.78 -2.03 -53.98
CA GLN A 275 3.50 -1.28 -55.02
C GLN A 275 4.89 -0.86 -54.53
N ASP A 276 5.94 -1.18 -55.29
CA ASP A 276 7.32 -0.78 -54.99
C ASP A 276 7.52 0.73 -55.15
N LEU A 277 8.14 1.36 -54.15
CA LEU A 277 8.44 2.79 -54.12
C LEU A 277 9.89 3.10 -54.51
N GLY A 278 10.69 2.07 -54.82
CA GLY A 278 12.09 2.19 -55.23
C GLY A 278 13.06 2.33 -54.05
N VAL A 279 14.36 2.34 -54.34
CA VAL A 279 15.42 2.41 -53.31
C VAL A 279 15.44 3.78 -52.64
N ALA A 280 15.34 3.82 -51.31
CA ALA A 280 15.40 5.05 -50.53
C ALA A 280 16.79 5.32 -49.94
N PHE A 281 17.50 4.28 -49.50
CA PHE A 281 18.82 4.42 -48.88
C PHE A 281 19.84 3.44 -49.46
N GLN A 282 21.08 3.92 -49.58
CA GLN A 282 22.27 3.11 -49.81
C GLN A 282 23.08 3.05 -48.51
N ILE A 283 23.16 1.86 -47.92
CA ILE A 283 23.95 1.56 -46.73
C ILE A 283 25.37 1.15 -47.16
N ALA A 284 26.37 1.61 -46.43
CA ALA A 284 27.74 1.17 -46.64
C ALA A 284 27.89 -0.33 -46.31
N GLN A 285 28.60 -1.07 -47.18
CA GLN A 285 28.73 -2.54 -47.06
C GLN A 285 29.35 -2.99 -45.72
N HIS A 286 30.32 -2.25 -45.18
CA HIS A 286 30.91 -2.56 -43.88
C HIS A 286 29.88 -2.54 -42.74
N LEU A 287 28.85 -1.67 -42.81
CA LEU A 287 27.79 -1.66 -41.81
C LEU A 287 26.89 -2.89 -41.92
N CYS A 288 26.62 -3.34 -43.15
CA CYS A 288 25.85 -4.55 -43.43
C CYS A 288 26.54 -5.82 -42.94
N GLU A 289 27.88 -5.84 -42.94
CA GLU A 289 28.70 -6.96 -42.49
C GLU A 289 28.88 -6.99 -40.96
N GLN A 290 28.92 -5.84 -40.31
CA GLN A 290 29.29 -5.71 -38.89
C GLN A 290 28.11 -5.55 -37.93
N ASN A 291 26.91 -5.25 -38.43
CA ASN A 291 25.76 -4.89 -37.58
C ASN A 291 24.53 -5.74 -37.86
N HIS A 292 23.59 -5.67 -36.92
CA HIS A 292 22.29 -6.33 -36.99
C HIS A 292 21.18 -5.29 -37.15
N PHE A 293 20.22 -5.57 -38.02
CA PHE A 293 19.14 -4.65 -38.35
C PHE A 293 17.82 -5.15 -37.77
N PHE A 294 17.25 -4.37 -36.85
CA PHE A 294 15.97 -4.65 -36.23
C PHE A 294 14.84 -3.96 -37.00
N PRO A 295 13.75 -4.66 -37.32
CA PRO A 295 12.47 -4.02 -37.64
C PRO A 295 12.11 -3.04 -36.52
N CYS A 296 11.76 -1.81 -36.92
CA CYS A 296 11.45 -0.74 -36.00
C CYS A 296 10.27 0.09 -36.52
N ILE A 297 9.40 0.49 -35.61
CA ILE A 297 8.31 1.44 -35.89
C ILE A 297 8.32 2.56 -34.86
N CYS A 298 7.82 3.74 -35.24
CA CYS A 298 7.41 4.77 -34.30
C CYS A 298 6.12 5.45 -34.73
N ILE A 299 5.26 5.81 -33.78
CA ILE A 299 3.90 6.27 -34.02
C ILE A 299 3.52 7.48 -33.17
N LYS A 300 2.55 8.26 -33.67
CA LYS A 300 1.81 9.32 -32.98
C LYS A 300 0.32 9.16 -33.30
N ASN A 301 -0.48 8.96 -32.25
CA ASN A 301 -1.92 8.79 -32.34
C ASN A 301 -2.33 7.80 -33.45
N ALA A 302 -1.73 6.60 -33.45
CA ALA A 302 -1.91 5.59 -34.49
C ALA A 302 -1.92 4.17 -33.88
N GLY A 303 -2.39 3.22 -34.68
CA GLY A 303 -2.44 1.80 -34.36
C GLY A 303 -1.96 1.01 -35.56
N LEU A 304 -1.04 0.08 -35.32
CA LEU A 304 -0.35 -0.71 -36.34
C LEU A 304 -0.34 -2.19 -35.96
N LYS A 305 -0.26 -3.06 -36.95
CA LYS A 305 -0.03 -4.49 -36.79
C LYS A 305 1.11 -4.94 -37.69
N ALA A 306 2.11 -5.58 -37.11
CA ALA A 306 3.22 -6.17 -37.82
C ALA A 306 2.88 -7.57 -38.32
N LYS A 307 3.39 -7.87 -39.50
CA LYS A 307 3.37 -9.20 -40.09
C LYS A 307 4.80 -9.58 -40.46
N PHE A 308 5.37 -10.49 -39.66
CA PHE A 308 6.75 -10.96 -39.82
C PHE A 308 6.87 -12.27 -40.60
N GLN A 309 5.77 -12.98 -40.83
CA GLN A 309 5.69 -14.23 -41.57
C GLN A 309 4.35 -14.37 -42.31
N SER A 310 4.34 -15.17 -43.37
CA SER A 310 3.15 -15.49 -44.16
C SER A 310 3.36 -16.84 -44.86
N ASP A 311 2.30 -17.61 -45.11
CA ASP A 311 2.39 -18.85 -45.90
C ASP A 311 2.69 -18.55 -47.38
N GLN A 312 2.43 -17.33 -47.83
CA GLN A 312 2.78 -16.86 -49.16
C GLN A 312 4.26 -16.46 -49.23
N ASN A 313 4.91 -16.76 -50.36
CA ASN A 313 6.28 -16.32 -50.64
C ASN A 313 6.42 -14.80 -50.47
N ALA A 314 7.49 -14.36 -49.82
CA ALA A 314 7.75 -12.94 -49.66
C ALA A 314 7.96 -12.28 -51.04
N PRO A 315 7.40 -11.09 -51.26
CA PRO A 315 7.46 -10.42 -52.55
C PRO A 315 8.89 -9.96 -52.90
N PHE A 316 9.10 -9.61 -54.17
CA PHE A 316 10.38 -9.11 -54.71
C PHE A 316 11.56 -10.06 -54.51
N GLY A 317 11.29 -11.35 -54.35
CA GLY A 317 12.31 -12.32 -53.98
C GLY A 317 12.98 -11.91 -52.67
N CYS A 318 12.23 -11.54 -51.65
CA CYS A 318 12.75 -11.42 -50.30
C CYS A 318 12.53 -12.73 -49.53
N THR A 319 12.89 -12.73 -48.25
CA THR A 319 12.51 -13.77 -47.29
C THR A 319 11.82 -13.09 -46.09
N TRP A 320 10.70 -13.64 -45.63
CA TRP A 320 10.04 -13.19 -44.42
C TRP A 320 10.97 -13.36 -43.21
N ILE A 321 11.09 -12.34 -42.37
CA ILE A 321 12.01 -12.42 -41.24
C ILE A 321 11.64 -13.50 -40.22
N GLY A 322 10.35 -13.82 -40.07
CA GLY A 322 9.86 -14.89 -39.20
C GLY A 322 10.12 -16.31 -39.72
N GLN A 323 10.59 -16.46 -40.97
CA GLN A 323 10.93 -17.75 -41.58
C GLN A 323 12.44 -18.00 -41.67
N LEU A 324 13.27 -17.09 -41.15
CA LEU A 324 14.72 -17.21 -41.20
C LEU A 324 15.24 -18.19 -40.14
N GLY A 325 16.30 -18.92 -40.49
CA GLY A 325 17.04 -19.77 -39.55
C GLY A 325 17.90 -18.95 -38.56
N SER A 326 18.36 -19.63 -37.51
CA SER A 326 19.21 -19.06 -36.45
C SER A 326 20.54 -18.46 -36.95
N ASP A 327 20.98 -18.81 -38.15
CA ASP A 327 22.20 -18.28 -38.76
C ASP A 327 22.02 -16.90 -39.43
N GLN A 328 20.79 -16.47 -39.71
CA GLN A 328 20.47 -15.15 -40.28
C GLN A 328 19.75 -14.22 -39.29
N ILE A 329 19.37 -14.74 -38.11
CA ILE A 329 18.72 -13.99 -37.04
C ILE A 329 19.67 -13.76 -35.86
N VAL A 330 19.52 -12.64 -35.17
CA VAL A 330 20.08 -12.40 -33.84
C VAL A 330 18.97 -11.94 -32.90
N ASN A 331 18.91 -12.50 -31.69
CA ASN A 331 17.93 -12.08 -30.68
C ASN A 331 18.31 -10.71 -30.11
N ASN A 332 17.31 -9.90 -29.79
CA ASN A 332 17.48 -8.61 -29.14
C ASN A 332 18.06 -8.82 -27.72
N THR A 333 19.31 -8.45 -27.54
CA THR A 333 20.11 -8.49 -26.30
C THR A 333 19.61 -7.55 -25.20
N CYS A 334 18.61 -6.69 -25.49
CA CYS A 334 17.83 -6.05 -24.43
C CYS A 334 17.19 -7.09 -23.49
N PHE A 335 17.17 -8.37 -23.88
CA PHE A 335 16.96 -9.55 -23.01
C PHE A 335 18.22 -10.42 -22.85
N ALA A 336 19.23 -9.87 -22.15
CA ALA A 336 20.16 -10.61 -21.29
C ALA A 336 21.17 -9.65 -20.62
N VAL A 337 20.72 -8.87 -19.63
CA VAL A 337 21.60 -8.29 -18.60
C VAL A 337 20.93 -8.62 -17.27
N SER A 338 21.50 -9.37 -16.34
CA SER A 338 22.70 -10.19 -16.29
C SER A 338 22.47 -11.10 -15.09
N SER A 339 22.73 -12.40 -15.25
CA SER A 339 22.96 -13.30 -14.12
C SER A 339 24.29 -12.93 -13.43
N ALA A 340 24.28 -11.81 -12.72
CA ALA A 340 25.25 -11.40 -11.70
C ALA A 340 24.43 -10.71 -10.60
N ASN A 341 24.34 -11.37 -9.44
CA ASN A 341 23.53 -11.04 -8.26
C ASN A 341 22.80 -9.68 -8.34
N ASP A 342 21.52 -9.73 -8.77
CA ASP A 342 20.70 -8.56 -9.02
C ASP A 342 20.30 -7.90 -7.70
N ASN A 343 20.92 -6.76 -7.38
CA ASN A 343 20.52 -5.89 -6.27
C ASN A 343 19.24 -5.09 -6.64
N SER A 344 18.25 -5.75 -7.26
CA SER A 344 17.02 -5.11 -7.75
C SER A 344 15.77 -5.87 -7.30
N PRO A 345 15.12 -5.41 -6.20
CA PRO A 345 13.98 -6.11 -5.64
C PRO A 345 12.78 -6.06 -6.58
N LYS A 346 11.89 -7.04 -6.44
CA LYS A 346 10.55 -7.06 -7.05
C LYS A 346 9.54 -6.25 -6.25
N ALA A 347 9.73 -6.14 -4.94
CA ALA A 347 8.88 -5.31 -4.07
C ALA A 347 9.72 -4.38 -3.21
N LEU A 348 9.30 -3.11 -3.14
CA LEU A 348 9.85 -2.10 -2.23
C LEU A 348 8.75 -1.62 -1.27
N ILE A 349 8.98 -1.80 0.03
CA ILE A 349 8.08 -1.37 1.10
C ILE A 349 8.76 -0.24 1.89
N LEU A 350 8.14 0.94 1.89
CA LEU A 350 8.59 2.10 2.64
C LEU A 350 7.81 2.26 3.93
N GLU A 351 8.57 2.46 5.01
CA GLU A 351 8.08 2.61 6.37
C GLU A 351 8.64 3.91 6.98
N PRO A 352 7.85 4.71 7.73
CA PRO A 352 8.25 6.05 8.16
C PRO A 352 9.23 6.02 9.34
N SER A 353 9.31 4.90 10.07
CA SER A 353 10.21 4.71 11.21
C SER A 353 11.01 3.40 11.08
N ARG A 354 12.09 3.31 11.87
CA ARG A 354 12.91 2.10 11.91
C ARG A 354 12.14 0.94 12.54
N GLU A 355 11.39 1.24 13.59
CA GLU A 355 10.65 0.26 14.37
C GLU A 355 9.54 -0.39 13.52
N LEU A 356 8.82 0.40 12.73
CA LEU A 356 7.80 -0.12 11.80
C LEU A 356 8.44 -0.95 10.68
N ALA A 357 9.58 -0.50 10.13
CA ALA A 357 10.32 -1.28 9.15
C ALA A 357 10.79 -2.65 9.69
N GLU A 358 11.27 -2.71 10.93
CA GLU A 358 11.64 -3.95 11.60
C GLU A 358 10.41 -4.86 11.81
N GLN A 359 9.26 -4.31 12.23
CA GLN A 359 8.02 -5.05 12.39
C GLN A 359 7.51 -5.66 11.09
N THR A 360 7.41 -4.85 10.02
CA THR A 360 6.98 -5.31 8.70
C THR A 360 7.95 -6.36 8.14
N HIS A 361 9.26 -6.18 8.33
CA HIS A 361 10.25 -7.17 7.92
C HIS A 361 10.09 -8.50 8.64
N ASN A 362 9.83 -8.49 9.95
CA ASN A 362 9.59 -9.71 10.72
C ASN A 362 8.29 -10.41 10.28
N CYS A 363 7.25 -9.66 9.91
CA CYS A 363 6.03 -10.24 9.33
C CYS A 363 6.35 -10.99 8.04
N ILE A 364 7.16 -10.40 7.15
CA ILE A 364 7.59 -11.06 5.89
C ILE A 364 8.36 -12.35 6.17
N VAL A 365 9.27 -12.34 7.16
CA VAL A 365 10.03 -13.53 7.59
C VAL A 365 9.10 -14.66 8.04
N ASN A 366 8.07 -14.32 8.82
CA ASN A 366 7.10 -15.30 9.32
C ASN A 366 6.21 -15.84 8.20
N PHE A 367 5.63 -14.97 7.37
CA PHE A 367 4.68 -15.38 6.32
C PHE A 367 5.32 -16.29 5.26
N LYS A 368 6.61 -16.11 4.96
CA LYS A 368 7.30 -16.91 3.95
C LYS A 368 7.80 -18.27 4.44
N LYS A 369 7.65 -18.60 5.72
CA LYS A 369 8.31 -19.76 6.39
C LYS A 369 8.10 -21.09 5.66
N TYR A 370 6.91 -21.32 5.10
CA TYR A 370 6.54 -22.56 4.43
C TYR A 370 6.60 -22.52 2.90
N LEU A 371 7.01 -21.39 2.30
CA LEU A 371 7.13 -21.28 0.86
C LEU A 371 8.37 -22.03 0.35
N SER A 372 8.20 -22.84 -0.71
CA SER A 372 9.32 -23.57 -1.30
C SER A 372 10.17 -22.65 -2.19
N GLY A 373 11.44 -22.46 -1.84
CA GLY A 373 12.35 -21.54 -2.54
C GLY A 373 12.72 -20.34 -1.69
N ASP A 374 13.92 -19.78 -1.89
CA ASP A 374 14.46 -18.75 -1.01
C ASP A 374 14.13 -17.35 -1.53
N ILE A 375 13.00 -16.78 -1.07
CA ILE A 375 12.70 -15.35 -1.28
C ILE A 375 13.66 -14.56 -0.41
N ARG A 376 14.57 -13.78 -0.99
CA ARG A 376 15.55 -13.00 -0.23
C ARG A 376 14.97 -11.64 0.13
N GLN A 377 14.90 -11.36 1.43
CA GLN A 377 14.43 -10.10 1.98
C GLN A 377 15.58 -9.33 2.63
N CYS A 378 15.57 -8.00 2.53
CA CYS A 378 16.57 -7.14 3.15
C CYS A 378 15.92 -5.97 3.90
N LEU A 379 16.43 -5.67 5.09
CA LEU A 379 16.00 -4.56 5.92
C LEU A 379 16.97 -3.37 5.81
N LEU A 380 16.48 -2.26 5.28
CA LEU A 380 17.26 -1.04 5.04
C LEU A 380 16.84 0.07 6.01
N VAL A 381 17.43 0.06 7.21
CA VAL A 381 17.22 1.08 8.25
C VAL A 381 18.55 1.65 8.76
N GLY A 382 18.50 2.84 9.36
CA GLY A 382 19.65 3.47 10.00
C GLY A 382 20.05 2.79 11.31
N GLY A 383 21.34 2.75 11.62
CA GLY A 383 21.87 2.15 12.85
C GLY A 383 22.11 0.63 12.79
N LEU A 384 21.96 0.01 11.62
CA LEU A 384 22.50 -1.32 11.33
C LEU A 384 23.87 -1.20 10.64
N SER A 385 24.67 -2.27 10.70
CA SER A 385 25.97 -2.34 10.04
C SER A 385 25.79 -2.17 8.52
N ALA A 386 26.39 -1.11 7.97
CA ALA A 386 26.36 -0.85 6.53
C ALA A 386 27.02 -1.99 5.73
N LYS A 387 27.99 -2.69 6.33
CA LYS A 387 28.67 -3.83 5.72
C LYS A 387 27.73 -5.03 5.56
N ASP A 388 26.90 -5.29 6.57
CA ASP A 388 25.97 -6.43 6.56
C ASP A 388 24.82 -6.17 5.57
N GLN A 389 24.29 -4.95 5.55
CA GLN A 389 23.33 -4.52 4.54
C GLN A 389 23.90 -4.66 3.12
N MET A 390 25.14 -4.24 2.91
CA MET A 390 25.77 -4.34 1.59
C MET A 390 26.00 -5.79 1.18
N HIS A 391 26.40 -6.65 2.11
CA HIS A 391 26.57 -8.08 1.86
C HIS A 391 25.24 -8.75 1.50
N GLN A 392 24.16 -8.42 2.21
CA GLN A 392 22.81 -8.91 1.89
C GLN A 392 22.35 -8.45 0.50
N LEU A 393 22.55 -7.17 0.16
CA LEU A 393 22.22 -6.66 -1.17
C LEU A 393 23.03 -7.39 -2.26
N GLN A 394 24.35 -7.55 -2.06
CA GLN A 394 25.24 -8.25 -2.99
C GLN A 394 24.95 -9.74 -3.15
N ALA A 395 24.28 -10.37 -2.19
CA ALA A 395 23.76 -11.74 -2.33
C ALA A 395 22.49 -11.81 -3.20
N GLY A 396 21.97 -10.65 -3.62
CA GLY A 396 20.72 -10.45 -4.34
C GLY A 396 19.53 -10.34 -3.39
N VAL A 397 18.54 -9.54 -3.81
CA VAL A 397 17.37 -9.23 -2.99
C VAL A 397 16.10 -9.24 -3.83
N ASP A 398 15.03 -9.81 -3.29
CA ASP A 398 13.73 -9.94 -3.94
C ASP A 398 12.69 -8.99 -3.30
N ILE A 399 12.76 -8.79 -1.98
CA ILE A 399 11.90 -7.85 -1.24
C ILE A 399 12.76 -6.93 -0.37
N VAL A 400 12.55 -5.62 -0.47
CA VAL A 400 13.20 -4.62 0.38
C VAL A 400 12.16 -3.94 1.26
N THR A 401 12.42 -3.93 2.57
CA THR A 401 11.66 -3.12 3.55
C THR A 401 12.62 -2.11 4.17
N GLY A 402 12.25 -0.84 4.29
CA GLY A 402 13.15 0.13 4.89
C GLY A 402 12.62 1.54 5.03
N THR A 403 13.41 2.38 5.70
CA THR A 403 13.10 3.80 5.84
C THR A 403 13.48 4.56 4.58
N ILE A 404 12.67 5.56 4.22
CA ILE A 404 12.85 6.33 2.98
C ILE A 404 14.25 6.94 2.85
N GLY A 405 14.83 7.43 3.94
CA GLY A 405 16.17 8.03 3.94
C GLY A 405 17.25 7.03 3.53
N ARG A 406 17.24 5.83 4.13
CA ARG A 406 18.24 4.79 3.86
C ARG A 406 18.08 4.17 2.47
N VAL A 407 16.83 3.93 2.05
CA VAL A 407 16.52 3.45 0.70
C VAL A 407 17.01 4.46 -0.34
N ASN A 408 16.66 5.74 -0.18
CA ASN A 408 17.05 6.79 -1.13
C ASN A 408 18.59 6.95 -1.23
N GLU A 409 19.31 6.84 -0.13
CA GLU A 409 20.78 6.84 -0.12
C GLU A 409 21.36 5.70 -0.97
N LEU A 410 20.85 4.49 -0.80
CA LEU A 410 21.34 3.30 -1.50
C LEU A 410 20.96 3.29 -2.99
N VAL A 411 19.79 3.85 -3.34
CA VAL A 411 19.39 4.06 -4.74
C VAL A 411 20.28 5.11 -5.42
N ASN A 412 20.51 6.26 -4.76
CA ASN A 412 21.31 7.34 -5.34
C ASN A 412 22.79 6.97 -5.47
N SER A 413 23.32 6.16 -4.56
CA SER A 413 24.68 5.63 -4.64
C SER A 413 24.83 4.45 -5.60
N GLY A 414 23.74 3.95 -6.18
CA GLY A 414 23.75 2.85 -7.16
C GLY A 414 23.90 1.45 -6.57
N HIS A 415 23.85 1.31 -5.24
CA HIS A 415 23.93 0.01 -4.57
C HIS A 415 22.59 -0.76 -4.60
N LEU A 416 21.48 -0.05 -4.78
CA LEU A 416 20.14 -0.60 -4.94
C LEU A 416 19.53 -0.11 -6.26
N SER A 417 19.15 -1.03 -7.15
CA SER A 417 18.47 -0.71 -8.41
C SER A 417 16.97 -0.92 -8.26
N LEU A 418 16.14 0.01 -8.77
CA LEU A 418 14.68 -0.14 -8.75
C LEU A 418 14.08 -0.60 -10.09
N LYS A 419 14.92 -1.01 -11.04
CA LYS A 419 14.50 -1.41 -12.40
C LYS A 419 13.60 -2.64 -12.43
N SER A 420 13.74 -3.53 -11.45
CA SER A 420 12.94 -4.75 -11.32
C SER A 420 11.70 -4.60 -10.42
N CYS A 421 11.49 -3.42 -9.83
CA CYS A 421 10.53 -3.21 -8.76
C CYS A 421 9.09 -3.13 -9.29
N ARG A 422 8.32 -4.21 -9.12
CA ARG A 422 6.94 -4.36 -9.62
C ARG A 422 5.88 -3.87 -8.65
N PHE A 423 6.21 -3.89 -7.36
CA PHE A 423 5.35 -3.45 -6.27
C PHE A 423 6.03 -2.33 -5.52
N PHE A 424 5.35 -1.20 -5.39
CA PHE A 424 5.82 -0.10 -4.56
C PHE A 424 4.78 0.23 -3.50
N ILE A 425 5.13 -0.09 -2.26
CA ILE A 425 4.26 0.00 -1.09
C ILE A 425 4.72 1.16 -0.23
N ILE A 426 3.78 2.01 0.18
CA ILE A 426 4.01 3.10 1.13
C ILE A 426 3.06 2.90 2.30
N ASP A 427 3.59 2.46 3.44
CA ASP A 427 2.81 2.38 4.68
C ASP A 427 2.86 3.71 5.45
N GLU A 428 1.81 4.00 6.20
CA GLU A 428 1.63 5.26 6.96
C GLU A 428 2.03 6.53 6.17
N VAL A 429 1.48 6.68 4.96
CA VAL A 429 1.83 7.78 4.04
C VAL A 429 1.64 9.17 4.64
N ASP A 430 0.67 9.33 5.53
CA ASP A 430 0.42 10.53 6.33
C ASP A 430 1.61 10.89 7.24
N ALA A 431 2.30 9.90 7.82
CA ALA A 431 3.51 10.13 8.59
C ALA A 431 4.66 10.65 7.70
N PHE A 432 4.79 10.14 6.47
CA PHE A 432 5.77 10.64 5.51
C PHE A 432 5.51 12.09 5.08
N LEU A 433 4.24 12.42 4.85
CA LEU A 433 3.83 13.78 4.48
C LEU A 433 4.08 14.77 5.63
N ALA A 434 3.77 14.38 6.87
CA ALA A 434 4.08 15.17 8.06
C ALA A 434 5.60 15.42 8.24
N GLN A 435 6.45 14.50 7.76
CA GLN A 435 7.91 14.66 7.76
C GLN A 435 8.44 15.46 6.55
N GLY A 436 7.59 15.89 5.62
CA GLY A 436 8.00 16.61 4.41
C GLY A 436 8.64 15.73 3.32
N SER A 437 8.41 14.42 3.35
CA SER A 437 9.08 13.44 2.47
C SER A 437 8.47 13.30 1.07
N MET A 438 7.45 14.10 0.72
CA MET A 438 6.70 13.98 -0.55
C MET A 438 7.61 13.99 -1.79
N GLN A 439 8.59 14.90 -1.84
CA GLN A 439 9.49 15.00 -2.99
C GLN A 439 10.38 13.77 -3.15
N THR A 440 10.83 13.20 -2.03
CA THR A 440 11.65 11.98 -2.05
C THR A 440 10.84 10.77 -2.51
N ILE A 441 9.58 10.66 -2.11
CA ILE A 441 8.66 9.62 -2.62
C ILE A 441 8.52 9.74 -4.14
N LEU A 442 8.26 10.96 -4.65
CA LEU A 442 8.13 11.19 -6.09
C LEU A 442 9.43 10.90 -6.86
N GLN A 443 10.59 11.19 -6.26
CA GLN A 443 11.89 10.86 -6.83
C GLN A 443 12.09 9.34 -6.93
N LEU A 444 11.81 8.60 -5.85
CA LEU A 444 11.90 7.14 -5.85
C LEU A 444 10.93 6.52 -6.85
N HIS A 445 9.67 6.95 -6.84
CA HIS A 445 8.66 6.54 -7.83
C HIS A 445 9.14 6.78 -9.26
N GLY A 446 9.76 7.94 -9.54
CA GLY A 446 10.31 8.27 -10.85
C GLY A 446 11.49 7.39 -11.31
N ARG A 447 12.12 6.65 -10.40
CA ARG A 447 13.19 5.68 -10.72
C ARG A 447 12.65 4.28 -11.02
N ILE A 448 11.38 4.01 -10.73
CA ILE A 448 10.73 2.71 -10.96
C ILE A 448 10.10 2.70 -12.35
N PRO A 449 10.29 1.65 -13.18
CA PRO A 449 9.57 1.51 -14.44
C PRO A 449 8.06 1.40 -14.22
N ARG A 450 7.27 2.17 -14.98
CA ARG A 450 5.81 2.14 -14.87
C ARG A 450 5.16 0.96 -15.58
N MET A 451 5.83 0.42 -16.59
CA MET A 451 5.38 -0.72 -17.38
C MET A 451 6.49 -1.74 -17.45
N PHE A 452 6.14 -2.99 -17.17
CA PHE A 452 7.02 -4.13 -17.29
C PHE A 452 6.75 -4.87 -18.59
N PRO A 453 7.72 -5.67 -19.03
CA PRO A 453 7.66 -6.21 -20.37
C PRO A 453 6.73 -7.41 -20.56
N ASP A 454 6.26 -8.00 -19.48
CA ASP A 454 5.15 -8.94 -19.52
C ASP A 454 3.79 -8.21 -19.64
N GLY A 455 3.80 -6.90 -19.94
CA GLY A 455 2.62 -6.07 -20.12
C GLY A 455 1.95 -5.64 -18.81
N LYS A 456 2.47 -6.07 -17.65
CA LYS A 456 1.95 -5.64 -16.35
C LYS A 456 2.59 -4.32 -15.95
N ARG A 457 1.80 -3.42 -15.38
CA ARG A 457 2.28 -2.14 -14.85
C ARG A 457 2.87 -2.28 -13.46
N LEU A 458 3.57 -1.24 -12.99
CA LEU A 458 3.85 -1.04 -11.58
C LEU A 458 2.53 -1.02 -10.80
N GLN A 459 2.45 -1.82 -9.74
CA GLN A 459 1.34 -1.80 -8.81
C GLN A 459 1.72 -1.00 -7.58
N MET A 460 0.88 -0.01 -7.24
CA MET A 460 1.05 0.85 -6.08
C MET A 460 0.09 0.43 -4.98
N ILE A 461 0.60 0.29 -3.76
CA ILE A 461 -0.21 0.05 -2.57
C ILE A 461 0.12 1.15 -1.56
N VAL A 462 -0.88 1.90 -1.13
CA VAL A 462 -0.70 3.02 -0.21
C VAL A 462 -1.62 2.84 0.97
N CYS A 463 -1.03 2.82 2.16
CA CYS A 463 -1.75 2.72 3.43
C CYS A 463 -1.67 4.04 4.17
N SER A 464 -2.80 4.47 4.75
CA SER A 464 -2.84 5.64 5.63
C SER A 464 -3.80 5.43 6.79
N ALA A 465 -3.63 6.18 7.87
CA ALA A 465 -4.69 6.33 8.86
C ALA A 465 -5.81 7.29 8.41
N THR A 466 -5.57 8.13 7.38
CA THR A 466 -6.47 9.22 6.95
C THR A 466 -6.49 9.38 5.42
N LEU A 467 -7.32 8.61 4.71
CA LEU A 467 -7.43 8.73 3.24
C LEU A 467 -8.08 10.03 2.77
N HIS A 468 -8.89 10.67 3.62
CA HIS A 468 -9.56 11.92 3.29
C HIS A 468 -8.63 13.14 3.35
N ASN A 469 -7.43 13.00 3.91
CA ASN A 469 -6.44 14.07 3.95
C ASN A 469 -6.07 14.53 2.53
N PHE A 470 -6.14 15.84 2.29
CA PHE A 470 -5.89 16.46 0.99
C PHE A 470 -4.52 16.09 0.40
N ASP A 471 -3.47 16.06 1.22
CA ASP A 471 -2.11 15.75 0.74
C ASP A 471 -1.95 14.27 0.39
N VAL A 472 -2.64 13.38 1.10
CA VAL A 472 -2.69 11.93 0.79
C VAL A 472 -3.40 11.71 -0.54
N LYS A 473 -4.57 12.33 -0.74
CA LYS A 473 -5.31 12.28 -2.02
C LYS A 473 -4.47 12.79 -3.18
N LYS A 474 -3.85 13.95 -3.01
CA LYS A 474 -2.99 14.58 -4.01
C LYS A 474 -1.77 13.73 -4.35
N LEU A 475 -1.20 13.02 -3.39
CA LEU A 475 -0.13 12.06 -3.66
C LEU A 475 -0.65 10.87 -4.46
N ALA A 476 -1.77 10.27 -4.02
CA ALA A 476 -2.39 9.12 -4.68
C ALA A 476 -2.71 9.42 -6.16
N GLU A 477 -3.32 10.56 -6.45
CA GLU A 477 -3.62 11.03 -7.82
C GLU A 477 -2.37 11.16 -8.71
N ARG A 478 -1.20 11.41 -8.12
CA ARG A 478 0.06 11.61 -8.85
C ARG A 478 0.83 10.32 -9.11
N VAL A 479 0.72 9.34 -8.22
CA VAL A 479 1.57 8.13 -8.25
C VAL A 479 0.80 6.86 -8.59
N MET A 480 -0.52 6.82 -8.33
CA MET A 480 -1.36 5.65 -8.52
C MET A 480 -2.17 5.76 -9.82
N PHE A 481 -2.50 4.61 -10.39
CA PHE A 481 -3.32 4.47 -11.59
C PHE A 481 -4.66 3.83 -11.22
N PHE A 482 -5.71 4.67 -11.18
CA PHE A 482 -7.10 4.27 -10.85
C PHE A 482 -7.16 3.36 -9.60
N PRO A 483 -6.74 3.88 -8.43
CA PRO A 483 -6.67 3.08 -7.22
C PRO A 483 -8.06 2.67 -6.72
N ASN A 484 -8.18 1.44 -6.26
CA ASN A 484 -9.33 0.98 -5.50
C ASN A 484 -9.22 1.51 -4.07
N TRP A 485 -10.32 2.05 -3.56
CA TRP A 485 -10.40 2.63 -2.23
C TRP A 485 -10.94 1.60 -1.26
N VAL A 486 -10.14 1.24 -0.27
CA VAL A 486 -10.58 0.40 0.85
C VAL A 486 -10.58 1.27 2.09
N ASP A 487 -11.69 1.96 2.31
CA ASP A 487 -11.86 2.85 3.45
C ASP A 487 -12.78 2.24 4.50
N LEU A 488 -12.19 1.62 5.51
CA LEU A 488 -12.93 1.07 6.64
C LEU A 488 -13.14 2.06 7.77
N LYS A 489 -12.63 3.29 7.61
CA LYS A 489 -12.70 4.35 8.61
C LYS A 489 -13.78 5.38 8.27
N GLY A 490 -14.04 5.62 6.98
CA GLY A 490 -14.89 6.71 6.53
C GLY A 490 -14.27 8.08 6.84
N GLU A 491 -15.09 9.13 6.79
CA GLU A 491 -14.65 10.46 7.25
C GLU A 491 -14.18 10.40 8.71
N ASP A 492 -13.18 11.22 9.01
CA ASP A 492 -12.58 11.35 10.34
C ASP A 492 -13.67 11.60 11.40
N SER A 493 -14.08 10.54 12.07
CA SER A 493 -15.12 10.55 13.09
C SER A 493 -14.57 10.00 14.40
N VAL A 494 -15.13 10.48 15.50
CA VAL A 494 -14.79 9.97 16.83
C VAL A 494 -15.51 8.63 17.01
N PRO A 495 -14.81 7.53 17.35
CA PRO A 495 -15.48 6.26 17.59
C PRO A 495 -16.54 6.39 18.70
N ASP A 496 -17.68 5.71 18.57
CA ASP A 496 -18.77 5.74 19.57
C ASP A 496 -18.30 5.30 20.98
N THR A 497 -17.23 4.50 21.02
CA THR A 497 -16.59 4.03 22.25
C THR A 497 -15.69 5.08 22.93
N VAL A 498 -15.50 6.25 22.32
CA VAL A 498 -14.68 7.35 22.85
C VAL A 498 -15.58 8.49 23.28
N HIS A 499 -15.72 8.66 24.60
CA HIS A 499 -16.28 9.89 25.15
C HIS A 499 -15.17 10.93 25.26
N HIS A 500 -15.34 12.08 24.63
CA HIS A 500 -14.39 13.20 24.71
C HIS A 500 -15.05 14.46 25.24
N VAL A 501 -14.36 15.15 26.15
CA VAL A 501 -14.87 16.33 26.84
C VAL A 501 -13.81 17.41 26.97
N VAL A 502 -14.26 18.66 27.05
CA VAL A 502 -13.40 19.83 27.26
C VAL A 502 -13.62 20.40 28.66
N VAL A 503 -12.52 20.73 29.34
CA VAL A 503 -12.52 21.52 30.57
C VAL A 503 -11.89 22.87 30.26
N ARG A 504 -12.66 23.95 30.41
CA ARG A 504 -12.13 25.31 30.24
C ARG A 504 -11.26 25.71 31.43
N VAL A 505 -10.07 26.19 31.15
CA VAL A 505 -9.12 26.69 32.15
C VAL A 505 -9.01 28.19 32.01
N ASP A 506 -9.52 28.92 33.01
CA ASP A 506 -9.53 30.39 33.01
C ASP A 506 -8.85 30.97 34.26
N PRO A 507 -7.61 31.45 34.16
CA PRO A 507 -6.87 32.03 35.30
C PRO A 507 -7.45 33.34 35.81
N ARG A 508 -8.43 33.93 35.10
CA ARG A 508 -9.17 35.11 35.56
C ARG A 508 -10.32 34.73 36.51
N LYS A 509 -10.79 33.49 36.43
CA LYS A 509 -11.89 32.96 37.25
C LYS A 509 -11.39 32.13 38.43
N ASP A 510 -10.33 31.34 38.21
CA ASP A 510 -9.70 30.54 39.25
C ASP A 510 -8.37 31.18 39.68
N ASN A 511 -8.29 31.62 40.94
CA ASN A 511 -7.10 32.28 41.51
C ASN A 511 -6.19 31.30 42.28
N SER A 512 -6.48 29.99 42.28
CA SER A 512 -5.71 28.99 43.03
C SER A 512 -4.24 28.89 42.57
N TRP A 513 -3.95 29.22 41.30
CA TRP A 513 -2.60 29.30 40.76
C TRP A 513 -1.68 30.24 41.55
N MET A 514 -2.23 31.28 42.20
CA MET A 514 -1.44 32.18 43.02
C MET A 514 -0.75 31.43 44.17
N ASN A 515 -1.42 30.45 44.77
CA ASN A 515 -0.85 29.64 45.86
C ASN A 515 0.07 28.52 45.34
N LEU A 516 -0.16 28.08 44.10
CA LEU A 516 0.55 26.95 43.49
C LEU A 516 1.84 27.35 42.75
N ARG A 517 2.04 28.65 42.47
CA ARG A 517 3.17 29.18 41.69
C ARG A 517 4.57 28.76 42.14
N ASN A 518 4.74 28.48 43.45
CA ASN A 518 6.03 28.04 44.00
C ASN A 518 6.19 26.51 43.98
N SER A 519 5.11 25.78 43.69
CA SER A 519 5.06 24.31 43.74
C SER A 519 5.00 23.66 42.36
N ILE A 520 4.54 24.37 41.33
CA ILE A 520 4.45 23.87 39.96
C ILE A 520 5.44 24.65 39.09
N THR A 521 6.38 23.93 38.49
CA THR A 521 7.37 24.48 37.55
C THR A 521 6.78 24.54 36.15
N THR A 522 6.95 25.67 35.46
CA THR A 522 6.51 25.90 34.07
C THR A 522 7.69 25.81 33.08
N ASP A 523 7.43 26.02 31.79
CA ASP A 523 8.39 25.96 30.68
C ASP A 523 9.40 27.12 30.60
N ALA A 524 9.50 27.93 31.66
CA ALA A 524 10.41 29.06 31.81
C ALA A 524 10.26 30.20 30.78
N VAL A 525 9.24 30.18 29.91
CA VAL A 525 8.99 31.27 28.93
C VAL A 525 8.85 32.62 29.62
N HIS A 526 8.27 32.63 30.82
CA HIS A 526 7.94 33.84 31.58
C HIS A 526 8.99 34.21 32.65
N GLU A 527 10.14 33.54 32.73
CA GLU A 527 11.14 33.81 33.78
C GLU A 527 11.62 35.26 33.80
N ARG A 528 11.69 35.89 32.61
CA ARG A 528 12.18 37.26 32.41
C ARG A 528 11.06 38.30 32.26
N ASP A 529 9.81 37.87 32.24
CA ASP A 529 8.66 38.77 32.15
C ASP A 529 8.40 39.43 33.51
N ILE A 530 7.88 40.66 33.51
CA ILE A 530 7.49 41.37 34.73
C ILE A 530 6.14 40.82 35.18
N ARG A 531 6.09 40.15 36.34
CA ARG A 531 4.89 39.44 36.80
C ARG A 531 4.09 40.28 37.80
N ASN A 532 2.89 40.69 37.43
CA ASN A 532 2.00 41.47 38.29
C ASN A 532 0.85 40.63 38.83
N TYR A 533 1.04 40.01 40.00
CA TYR A 533 0.03 39.12 40.59
C TYR A 533 -1.23 39.82 41.12
N LYS A 534 -1.19 41.14 41.34
CA LYS A 534 -2.34 41.91 41.84
C LYS A 534 -3.27 42.37 40.72
N ASN A 535 -2.70 42.70 39.57
CA ASN A 535 -3.43 43.03 38.36
C ASN A 535 -2.75 42.30 37.18
N PRO A 536 -3.06 41.02 36.98
CA PRO A 536 -2.34 40.15 36.05
C PRO A 536 -2.54 40.59 34.60
N ASP A 537 -1.42 40.90 33.96
CA ASP A 537 -1.33 41.20 32.54
C ASP A 537 -1.34 39.91 31.71
N LYS A 538 -1.23 40.06 30.39
CA LYS A 538 -1.33 38.92 29.45
C LYS A 538 -0.27 37.85 29.71
N ASP A 539 0.98 38.24 30.00
CA ASP A 539 2.07 37.30 30.31
C ASP A 539 1.85 36.62 31.67
N THR A 540 1.39 37.36 32.70
CA THR A 540 1.04 36.76 34.01
C THR A 540 -0.11 35.75 33.88
N LEU A 541 -1.16 36.07 33.11
CA LEU A 541 -2.29 35.15 32.86
C LEU A 541 -1.85 33.92 32.05
N SER A 542 -0.92 34.09 31.12
CA SER A 542 -0.32 32.98 30.37
C SER A 542 0.47 32.01 31.27
N GLU A 543 1.26 32.51 32.21
CA GLU A 543 1.93 31.64 33.19
C GLU A 543 0.90 30.97 34.13
N ALA A 544 -0.09 31.73 34.59
CA ALA A 544 -1.13 31.25 35.49
C ALA A 544 -1.93 30.07 34.92
N VAL A 545 -2.29 30.11 33.63
CA VAL A 545 -3.04 29.00 33.01
C VAL A 545 -2.22 27.72 32.89
N LYS A 546 -0.91 27.81 32.65
CA LYS A 546 -0.01 26.64 32.65
C LYS A 546 0.00 25.95 34.02
N ILE A 547 0.03 26.74 35.09
CA ILE A 547 -0.03 26.25 36.48
C ILE A 547 -1.38 25.58 36.75
N LEU A 548 -2.50 26.23 36.36
CA LEU A 548 -3.85 25.67 36.56
C LEU A 548 -4.06 24.36 35.80
N LYS A 549 -3.57 24.25 34.57
CA LYS A 549 -3.70 23.02 33.77
C LYS A 549 -3.10 21.82 34.50
N VAL A 550 -1.91 21.96 35.08
CA VAL A 550 -1.26 20.89 35.86
C VAL A 550 -2.08 20.53 37.10
N ASP A 551 -2.60 21.52 37.82
CA ASP A 551 -3.47 21.30 38.99
C ASP A 551 -4.78 20.59 38.61
N TYR A 552 -5.38 20.97 37.49
CA TYR A 552 -6.64 20.40 37.01
C TYR A 552 -6.46 18.94 36.58
N VAL A 553 -5.30 18.56 36.06
CA VAL A 553 -4.99 17.15 35.78
C VAL A 553 -5.01 16.32 37.07
N ILE A 554 -4.39 16.78 38.16
CA ILE A 554 -4.45 16.07 39.45
C ILE A 554 -5.88 16.03 39.99
N LYS A 555 -6.62 17.13 39.92
CA LYS A 555 -8.03 17.16 40.33
C LYS A 555 -8.88 16.17 39.53
N ALA A 556 -8.65 16.05 38.22
CA ALA A 556 -9.33 15.09 37.37
C ALA A 556 -9.01 13.65 37.79
N ILE A 557 -7.71 13.34 38.00
CA ILE A 557 -7.25 12.03 38.44
C ILE A 557 -7.92 11.64 39.77
N ASP A 558 -7.93 12.55 40.74
CA ASP A 558 -8.50 12.30 42.05
C ASP A 558 -10.03 12.16 42.01
N THR A 559 -10.72 13.05 41.28
CA THR A 559 -12.19 13.11 41.24
C THR A 559 -12.79 11.92 40.50
N LEU A 560 -12.16 11.54 39.38
CA LEU A 560 -12.61 10.43 38.53
C LEU A 560 -11.96 9.09 38.92
N GLN A 561 -11.11 9.08 39.95
CA GLN A 561 -10.37 7.89 40.41
C GLN A 561 -9.58 7.20 39.29
N ILE A 562 -8.89 8.00 38.48
CA ILE A 562 -8.11 7.51 37.33
C ILE A 562 -6.91 6.70 37.84
N ASP A 563 -6.85 5.43 37.48
CA ASP A 563 -5.79 4.49 37.87
C ASP A 563 -4.83 4.15 36.72
N CYS A 564 -5.21 4.44 35.47
CA CYS A 564 -4.37 4.28 34.30
C CYS A 564 -4.70 5.31 33.21
N ALA A 565 -3.74 6.13 32.79
CA ALA A 565 -3.95 7.08 31.69
C ALA A 565 -2.70 7.38 30.86
N ILE A 566 -2.91 7.80 29.61
CA ILE A 566 -1.92 8.54 28.83
C ILE A 566 -2.15 10.04 29.00
N ILE A 567 -1.08 10.78 29.27
CA ILE A 567 -1.11 12.23 29.42
C ILE A 567 -0.30 12.87 28.31
N PHE A 568 -0.95 13.69 27.47
CA PHE A 568 -0.31 14.39 26.37
C PHE A 568 0.09 15.81 26.76
N CYS A 569 1.37 16.11 26.53
CA CYS A 569 1.92 17.46 26.60
C CYS A 569 2.47 17.89 25.23
N ARG A 570 2.52 19.20 24.99
CA ARG A 570 3.02 19.75 23.72
C ARG A 570 4.54 19.65 23.60
N THR A 571 5.29 19.93 24.66
CA THR A 571 6.76 19.92 24.63
C THR A 571 7.37 18.88 25.55
N LYS A 572 8.62 18.52 25.27
CA LYS A 572 9.41 17.58 26.08
C LYS A 572 9.65 18.10 27.50
N LEU A 573 9.89 19.40 27.63
CA LEU A 573 10.10 20.06 28.91
C LEU A 573 8.82 20.01 29.76
N ASP A 574 7.65 20.19 29.15
CA ASP A 574 6.37 20.05 29.85
C ASP A 574 6.16 18.63 30.36
N CYS A 575 6.57 17.60 29.58
CA CYS A 575 6.55 16.22 30.05
C CYS A 575 7.42 16.03 31.29
N ASP A 576 8.68 16.48 31.24
CA ASP A 576 9.65 16.33 32.33
C ASP A 576 9.22 17.08 33.61
N ASN A 577 8.69 18.29 33.44
CA ASN A 577 8.12 19.09 34.53
C ASN A 577 6.94 18.38 35.19
N LEU A 578 6.04 17.80 34.38
CA LEU A 578 4.86 17.09 34.88
C LEU A 578 5.24 15.80 35.62
N GLU A 579 6.17 15.01 35.08
CA GLU A 579 6.70 13.80 35.72
C GLU A 579 7.33 14.13 37.08
N THR A 580 8.16 15.18 37.13
CA THR A 580 8.78 15.64 38.37
C THR A 580 7.73 16.05 39.39
N TYR A 581 6.73 16.83 38.97
CA TYR A 581 5.66 17.29 39.84
C TYR A 581 4.80 16.12 40.38
N PHE A 582 4.41 15.18 39.53
CA PHE A 582 3.62 14.00 39.91
C PHE A 582 4.35 13.13 40.93
N ASN A 583 5.65 12.87 40.72
CA ASN A 583 6.46 12.10 41.65
C ASN A 583 6.63 12.82 43.00
N GLN A 584 6.80 14.16 42.99
CA GLN A 584 6.84 14.96 44.22
C GLN A 584 5.50 14.95 44.97
N GLN A 585 4.38 15.12 44.26
CA GLN A 585 3.05 15.05 44.87
C GLN A 585 2.74 13.64 45.39
N SER A 586 3.21 12.60 44.73
CA SER A 586 3.03 11.22 45.19
C SER A 586 3.63 11.02 46.58
N ALA A 587 4.87 11.50 46.76
CA ALA A 587 5.55 11.46 48.04
C ALA A 587 4.87 12.36 49.10
N LYS A 588 4.44 13.57 48.70
CA LYS A 588 3.89 14.58 49.62
C LYS A 588 2.48 14.25 50.12
N LEU A 589 1.61 13.78 49.24
CA LEU A 589 0.19 13.54 49.50
C LEU A 589 -0.10 12.09 49.91
N CYS A 590 0.92 11.22 49.93
CA CYS A 590 0.78 9.77 50.14
C CYS A 590 -0.26 9.14 49.20
N LYS A 591 -0.35 9.65 47.97
CA LYS A 591 -1.18 9.14 46.88
C LYS A 591 -0.28 8.64 45.77
N ASP A 592 -0.72 7.62 45.05
CA ASP A 592 0.09 7.05 43.97
C ASP A 592 -0.21 7.75 42.64
N TYR A 593 0.66 8.70 42.25
CA TYR A 593 0.73 9.31 40.93
C TYR A 593 1.97 8.85 40.16
N SER A 594 2.40 7.59 40.35
CA SER A 594 3.53 7.02 39.64
C SER A 594 3.41 7.20 38.12
N CYS A 595 4.44 7.78 37.53
CA CYS A 595 4.43 8.15 36.12
C CYS A 595 5.81 7.99 35.48
N VAL A 596 5.81 7.85 34.15
CA VAL A 596 7.02 7.81 33.33
C VAL A 596 6.84 8.65 32.06
N CYS A 597 7.93 9.24 31.58
CA CYS A 597 7.95 10.06 30.37
C CYS A 597 8.43 9.34 29.11
N LEU A 598 7.82 9.67 27.97
CA LEU A 598 8.23 9.19 26.64
C LEU A 598 8.27 10.35 25.64
N HIS A 599 9.48 10.76 25.28
CA HIS A 599 9.77 11.81 24.29
C HIS A 599 11.17 11.64 23.69
N SER A 600 11.48 12.39 22.64
CA SER A 600 12.68 12.15 21.82
C SER A 600 14.02 12.53 22.48
N ASP A 601 14.03 13.15 23.66
CA ASP A 601 15.27 13.45 24.40
C ASP A 601 15.64 12.31 25.36
N ARG A 602 14.72 11.36 25.61
CA ARG A 602 15.01 10.12 26.32
C ARG A 602 15.78 9.17 25.40
N THR A 603 16.76 8.48 25.95
CA THR A 603 17.54 7.47 25.21
C THR A 603 16.64 6.32 24.75
N PRO A 604 17.00 5.59 23.68
CA PRO A 604 16.21 4.42 23.24
C PRO A 604 15.99 3.39 24.35
N GLN A 605 17.00 3.17 25.21
CA GLN A 605 16.91 2.25 26.35
C GLN A 605 15.92 2.73 27.41
N GLU A 606 15.96 4.03 27.77
CA GLU A 606 14.99 4.62 28.70
C GLU A 606 13.57 4.57 28.14
N ARG A 607 13.38 4.88 26.85
CA ARG A 607 12.05 4.81 26.20
C ARG A 607 11.46 3.40 26.29
N GLN A 608 12.26 2.38 26.00
CA GLN A 608 11.85 0.99 26.10
C GLN A 608 11.51 0.61 27.56
N ALA A 609 12.40 0.93 28.50
CA ALA A 609 12.20 0.63 29.92
C ALA A 609 10.96 1.33 30.51
N ASN A 610 10.73 2.60 30.16
CA ASN A 610 9.56 3.35 30.60
C ASN A 610 8.28 2.75 30.02
N LEU A 611 8.28 2.41 28.73
CA LEU A 611 7.14 1.76 28.09
C LEU A 611 6.82 0.40 28.72
N GLU A 612 7.83 -0.41 29.01
CA GLU A 612 7.67 -1.69 29.71
C GLU A 612 7.15 -1.49 31.14
N THR A 613 7.67 -0.49 31.86
CA THR A 613 7.20 -0.14 33.21
C THR A 613 5.72 0.21 33.22
N PHE A 614 5.25 0.95 32.22
CA PHE A 614 3.84 1.27 32.04
C PHE A 614 3.01 0.03 31.63
N LYS A 615 3.47 -0.75 30.64
CA LYS A 615 2.79 -1.98 30.20
C LYS A 615 2.64 -3.01 31.32
N MET A 616 3.64 -3.13 32.18
CA MET A 616 3.62 -4.01 33.37
C MET A 616 2.79 -3.43 34.54
N LYS A 617 2.11 -2.29 34.36
CA LYS A 617 1.33 -1.59 35.38
C LYS A 617 2.13 -1.25 36.65
N LYS A 618 3.45 -1.07 36.52
CA LYS A 618 4.33 -0.63 37.62
C LYS A 618 4.23 0.88 37.86
N CYS A 619 3.73 1.61 36.87
CA CYS A 619 3.33 3.01 37.01
C CYS A 619 1.93 3.20 36.41
N LYS A 620 1.21 4.21 36.89
CA LYS A 620 -0.17 4.51 36.48
C LYS A 620 -0.27 5.40 35.25
N PHE A 621 0.69 6.30 35.05
CA PHE A 621 0.59 7.35 34.04
C PHE A 621 1.76 7.33 33.06
N LEU A 622 1.44 7.38 31.76
CA LEU A 622 2.43 7.57 30.71
C LEU A 622 2.30 8.99 30.16
N ILE A 623 3.33 9.82 30.37
CA ILE A 623 3.37 11.20 29.91
C ILE A 623 4.16 11.26 28.60
N CYS A 624 3.59 11.84 27.54
CA CYS A 624 4.24 11.81 26.22
C CYS A 624 3.94 13.04 25.34
N THR A 625 4.75 13.15 24.28
CA THR A 625 4.54 14.11 23.17
C THR A 625 3.98 13.37 21.95
N ASP A 626 3.36 14.09 21.01
CA ASP A 626 2.75 13.50 19.80
C ASP A 626 3.71 12.60 19.01
N VAL A 627 4.93 13.08 18.77
CA VAL A 627 5.97 12.36 18.00
C VAL A 627 6.31 11.03 18.65
N ALA A 628 6.32 11.01 19.98
CA ALA A 628 6.76 9.88 20.76
C ALA A 628 5.64 8.85 20.95
N ALA A 629 4.39 9.29 20.91
CA ALA A 629 3.22 8.42 21.04
C ALA A 629 2.88 7.65 19.75
N ARG A 630 3.25 8.17 18.57
CA ARG A 630 3.04 7.46 17.29
C ARG A 630 3.82 6.14 17.26
N GLY A 631 3.19 5.07 16.78
CA GLY A 631 3.79 3.73 16.75
C GLY A 631 3.88 2.99 18.09
N ILE A 632 3.44 3.59 19.20
CA ILE A 632 3.32 2.86 20.47
C ILE A 632 2.09 1.94 20.41
N ASP A 633 2.32 0.64 20.44
CA ASP A 633 1.29 -0.37 20.60
C ASP A 633 0.96 -0.56 22.10
N ILE A 634 0.07 0.29 22.61
CA ILE A 634 -0.61 0.09 23.90
C ILE A 634 -2.11 0.13 23.62
N THR A 635 -2.78 -0.99 23.87
CA THR A 635 -4.21 -1.17 23.65
C THR A 635 -4.98 -1.18 24.98
N GLY A 636 -6.24 -0.72 24.96
CA GLY A 636 -7.16 -0.87 26.08
C GLY A 636 -6.94 0.07 27.28
N ILE A 637 -6.40 1.27 27.06
CA ILE A 637 -6.27 2.28 28.12
C ILE A 637 -7.63 2.95 28.36
N PRO A 638 -8.06 3.17 29.62
CA PRO A 638 -9.37 3.76 29.91
C PRO A 638 -9.42 5.28 29.79
N PHE A 639 -8.30 5.98 30.03
CA PHE A 639 -8.27 7.44 30.08
C PHE A 639 -7.15 8.07 29.25
N VAL A 640 -7.46 9.19 28.60
CA VAL A 640 -6.51 10.10 27.95
C VAL A 640 -6.72 11.49 28.51
N LEU A 641 -5.63 12.13 28.96
CA LEU A 641 -5.64 13.49 29.47
C LEU A 641 -4.77 14.37 28.57
N GLN A 642 -5.32 15.41 27.97
CA GLN A 642 -4.59 16.33 27.10
C GLN A 642 -4.36 17.66 27.82
N VAL A 643 -3.15 17.86 28.34
CA VAL A 643 -2.76 19.09 29.06
C VAL A 643 -2.73 20.30 28.12
N THR A 644 -2.40 20.06 26.86
CA THR A 644 -2.36 21.08 25.80
C THR A 644 -2.98 20.48 24.55
N LEU A 645 -3.81 21.23 23.83
CA LEU A 645 -4.32 20.78 22.52
C LEU A 645 -3.17 20.62 21.50
N PRO A 646 -3.27 19.68 20.55
CA PRO A 646 -2.25 19.53 19.51
C PRO A 646 -2.21 20.74 18.57
N ASP A 647 -1.04 21.01 17.98
CA ASP A 647 -0.87 22.09 17.00
C ASP A 647 -1.65 21.82 15.69
N ASP A 648 -2.02 20.57 15.43
CA ASP A 648 -2.73 20.11 14.22
C ASP A 648 -3.93 19.24 14.62
N LYS A 649 -5.09 19.55 14.03
CA LYS A 649 -6.37 18.89 14.28
C LYS A 649 -6.35 17.39 13.98
N ALA A 650 -5.56 16.93 13.02
CA ALA A 650 -5.43 15.50 12.75
C ALA A 650 -4.81 14.72 13.94
N ASN A 651 -3.93 15.37 14.72
CA ASN A 651 -3.33 14.75 15.89
C ASN A 651 -4.30 14.62 17.06
N TYR A 652 -5.38 15.41 17.10
CA TYR A 652 -6.41 15.27 18.12
C TYR A 652 -7.05 13.88 18.07
N LEU A 653 -7.42 13.42 16.87
CA LEU A 653 -7.94 12.07 16.63
C LEU A 653 -6.93 10.99 17.01
N HIS A 654 -5.65 11.18 16.67
CA HIS A 654 -4.59 10.23 17.05
C HIS A 654 -4.37 10.12 18.56
N ARG A 655 -4.62 11.20 19.32
CA ARG A 655 -4.53 11.21 20.79
C ARG A 655 -5.72 10.51 21.42
N ILE A 656 -6.94 10.89 21.05
CA ILE A 656 -8.15 10.31 21.65
C ILE A 656 -8.36 8.86 21.21
N GLY A 657 -7.90 8.48 20.01
CA GLY A 657 -7.91 7.09 19.53
C GLY A 657 -6.98 6.13 20.30
N ARG A 658 -6.34 6.59 21.38
CA ARG A 658 -5.62 5.74 22.35
C ARG A 658 -6.54 5.10 23.39
N VAL A 659 -7.74 5.65 23.55
CA VAL A 659 -8.82 5.06 24.34
C VAL A 659 -9.91 4.52 23.41
N GLY A 660 -10.93 3.85 23.93
CA GLY A 660 -12.07 3.39 23.11
C GLY A 660 -11.83 2.13 22.27
N ARG A 661 -10.70 1.43 22.43
CA ARG A 661 -10.37 0.24 21.63
C ARG A 661 -10.92 -1.05 22.26
N ALA A 662 -11.25 -2.03 21.43
CA ALA A 662 -11.75 -3.37 21.81
C ALA A 662 -13.04 -3.35 22.65
N GLU A 663 -14.06 -2.62 22.18
CA GLU A 663 -15.41 -2.53 22.78
C GLU A 663 -15.42 -2.01 24.23
N ARG A 664 -14.42 -1.21 24.61
CA ARG A 664 -14.32 -0.59 25.92
C ARG A 664 -14.56 0.90 25.82
N MET A 665 -15.41 1.45 26.70
CA MET A 665 -15.60 2.89 26.79
C MET A 665 -14.34 3.58 27.29
N GLY A 666 -13.87 4.57 26.53
CA GLY A 666 -12.75 5.43 26.85
C GLY A 666 -13.19 6.85 27.17
N LEU A 667 -12.47 7.53 28.07
CA LEU A 667 -12.68 8.95 28.34
C LEU A 667 -11.43 9.76 27.95
N ALA A 668 -11.60 10.74 27.08
CA ALA A 668 -10.60 11.73 26.73
C ALA A 668 -10.97 13.11 27.30
N ILE A 669 -10.11 13.69 28.14
CA ILE A 669 -10.32 15.02 28.73
C ILE A 669 -9.29 16.00 28.15
N SER A 670 -9.76 17.09 27.56
CA SER A 670 -8.92 18.16 27.03
C SER A 670 -9.00 19.41 27.90
N PHE A 671 -7.87 19.86 28.44
CA PHE A 671 -7.78 21.09 29.23
C PHE A 671 -7.49 22.28 28.30
N VAL A 672 -8.51 23.10 28.04
CA VAL A 672 -8.45 24.17 27.03
C VAL A 672 -8.36 25.54 27.69
N SER A 673 -7.31 26.30 27.36
CA SER A 673 -7.08 27.63 27.89
C SER A 673 -8.05 28.66 27.34
N ASN A 674 -8.63 29.48 28.23
CA ASN A 674 -9.46 30.63 27.89
C ASN A 674 -8.67 31.91 27.61
N VAL A 675 -7.36 31.88 27.78
CA VAL A 675 -6.44 32.99 27.50
C VAL A 675 -5.33 32.51 26.57
N PRO A 676 -4.82 33.36 25.66
CA PRO A 676 -3.69 32.97 24.83
C PRO A 676 -2.46 32.62 25.69
N GLU A 677 -1.80 31.52 25.37
CA GLU A 677 -0.58 31.06 26.06
C GLU A 677 0.66 31.44 25.24
N LYS A 678 1.63 32.10 25.86
CA LYS A 678 2.93 32.33 25.25
C LYS A 678 3.75 31.06 25.38
N VAL A 679 4.13 30.47 24.26
CA VAL A 679 4.79 29.16 24.22
C VAL A 679 6.04 29.21 23.36
N TRP A 680 7.01 28.34 23.63
CA TRP A 680 8.16 28.15 22.75
C TRP A 680 7.73 27.63 21.37
N TYR A 681 8.33 28.20 20.32
CA TYR A 681 8.11 27.87 18.91
C TYR A 681 9.40 28.14 18.11
N HIS A 682 10.29 27.15 18.12
CA HIS A 682 11.66 27.24 17.62
C HIS A 682 11.78 27.15 16.07
N ALA A 683 10.89 27.79 15.32
CA ALA A 683 10.83 27.68 13.85
C ALA A 683 12.13 28.12 13.15
N ASN A 684 12.67 29.29 13.54
CA ASN A 684 13.89 29.88 12.96
C ASN A 684 15.07 29.88 13.95
N CYS A 685 15.03 29.03 14.97
CA CYS A 685 16.02 29.01 16.03
C CYS A 685 17.30 28.26 15.61
N ARG A 686 18.45 28.93 15.65
CA ARG A 686 19.75 28.32 15.31
C ARG A 686 20.10 27.09 16.17
N THR A 687 19.75 27.12 17.45
CA THR A 687 20.01 26.03 18.38
C THR A 687 18.87 25.02 18.48
N ARG A 688 17.78 25.22 17.71
CA ARG A 688 16.55 24.40 17.74
C ARG A 688 16.04 24.15 19.16
N GLY A 689 16.09 25.19 19.99
CA GLY A 689 15.62 25.16 21.38
C GLY A 689 16.63 24.71 22.43
N LYS A 690 17.81 24.19 22.05
CA LYS A 690 18.86 23.89 23.04
C LYS A 690 19.38 25.19 23.67
N ASN A 691 19.22 25.32 24.99
CA ASN A 691 19.62 26.50 25.78
C ASN A 691 19.16 27.83 25.15
N CYS A 692 17.96 27.86 24.56
CA CYS A 692 17.39 29.07 23.99
C CYS A 692 16.74 29.92 25.09
N TRP A 693 17.02 31.23 25.07
CA TRP A 693 16.47 32.19 26.04
C TRP A 693 15.74 33.36 25.36
N ASN A 694 15.47 33.25 24.05
CA ASN A 694 14.87 34.32 23.27
C ASN A 694 13.34 34.24 23.30
N THR A 695 12.74 34.81 24.34
CA THR A 695 11.29 34.77 24.61
C THR A 695 10.47 35.75 23.76
N GLN A 696 11.11 36.48 22.82
CA GLN A 696 10.39 37.35 21.89
C GLN A 696 9.52 36.53 20.92
N LEU A 697 8.53 37.18 20.32
CA LEU A 697 7.68 36.52 19.33
C LEU A 697 8.45 36.24 18.04
N VAL A 698 8.11 35.18 17.30
CA VAL A 698 8.75 34.84 16.02
C VAL A 698 8.64 35.97 15.00
N GLU A 699 7.52 36.70 14.99
CA GLU A 699 7.32 37.91 14.17
C GLU A 699 8.34 39.03 14.48
N GLN A 700 8.93 39.01 15.68
CA GLN A 700 9.96 39.93 16.15
C GLN A 700 11.38 39.32 16.10
N GLY A 701 11.55 38.19 15.42
CA GLY A 701 12.83 37.46 15.35
C GLY A 701 13.12 36.60 16.60
N GLY A 702 12.13 36.37 17.44
CA GLY A 702 12.21 35.57 18.65
C GLY A 702 11.92 34.07 18.46
N CYS A 703 11.66 33.36 19.56
CA CYS A 703 11.39 31.91 19.58
C CYS A 703 10.08 31.56 20.30
N CYS A 704 9.14 32.50 20.42
CA CYS A 704 7.83 32.26 21.01
C CYS A 704 6.67 32.61 20.07
N ILE A 705 5.49 32.04 20.31
CA ILE A 705 4.22 32.45 19.70
C ILE A 705 3.15 32.57 20.78
N TRP A 706 2.05 33.25 20.45
CA TRP A 706 0.81 33.16 21.21
C TRP A 706 -0.03 31.99 20.70
N TYR A 707 -0.18 30.98 21.52
CA TYR A 707 -0.97 29.78 21.29
C TYR A 707 -2.42 30.05 21.70
N ASN A 708 -3.34 29.88 20.76
CA ASN A 708 -4.75 30.15 20.97
C ASN A 708 -5.54 28.84 20.91
N GLU A 709 -5.70 28.19 22.06
CA GLU A 709 -6.42 26.92 22.13
C GLU A 709 -7.92 27.03 21.88
N ILE A 710 -8.52 28.22 22.01
CA ILE A 710 -9.92 28.43 21.63
C ILE A 710 -10.07 28.27 20.11
N GLN A 711 -9.15 28.85 19.34
CA GLN A 711 -9.14 28.70 17.89
C GLN A 711 -8.87 27.25 17.48
N LEU A 712 -7.87 26.61 18.11
CA LEU A 712 -7.56 25.21 17.80
C LEU A 712 -8.72 24.27 18.12
N LEU A 713 -9.45 24.52 19.21
CA LEU A 713 -10.65 23.78 19.53
C LEU A 713 -11.73 23.97 18.44
N ALA A 714 -11.95 25.20 17.99
CA ALA A 714 -12.91 25.46 16.90
C ALA A 714 -12.50 24.76 15.60
N ASP A 715 -11.21 24.76 15.26
CA ASP A 715 -10.68 24.07 14.07
C ASP A 715 -10.84 22.54 14.18
N ILE A 716 -10.76 21.99 15.40
CA ILE A 716 -11.01 20.57 15.70
C ILE A 716 -12.51 20.26 15.58
N GLU A 717 -13.38 21.06 16.18
CA GLU A 717 -14.85 20.90 16.13
C GLU A 717 -15.38 20.99 14.69
N GLU A 718 -14.84 21.93 13.90
CA GLU A 718 -15.13 22.04 12.47
C GLU A 718 -14.70 20.77 11.70
N HIS A 719 -13.53 20.22 12.03
CA HIS A 719 -13.00 19.01 11.38
C HIS A 719 -13.82 17.76 11.71
N LEU A 720 -14.27 17.64 12.97
CA LEU A 720 -15.09 16.51 13.42
C LEU A 720 -16.57 16.67 13.07
N ASN A 721 -16.97 17.86 12.59
CA ASN A 721 -18.36 18.24 12.40
C ASN A 721 -19.21 17.99 13.66
N CYS A 722 -18.62 18.23 14.84
CA CYS A 722 -19.29 18.09 16.12
C CYS A 722 -18.76 19.12 17.14
N ILE A 723 -19.63 19.52 18.07
CA ILE A 723 -19.24 20.36 19.20
C ILE A 723 -18.86 19.43 20.36
N ILE A 724 -17.69 19.64 20.95
CA ILE A 724 -17.20 18.79 22.03
C ILE A 724 -17.84 19.24 23.35
N SER A 725 -18.43 18.30 24.09
CA SER A 725 -19.10 18.58 25.36
C SER A 725 -18.16 19.25 26.37
N GLU A 726 -18.60 20.39 26.92
CA GLU A 726 -17.86 21.12 27.95
C GLU A 726 -18.32 20.69 29.35
N ILE A 727 -17.36 20.37 30.23
CA ILE A 727 -17.62 20.01 31.63
C ILE A 727 -16.95 20.99 32.59
N GLY A 728 -17.55 21.13 33.77
CA GLY A 728 -17.02 21.96 34.85
C GLY A 728 -15.77 21.38 35.53
N ILE A 729 -15.14 22.19 36.37
CA ILE A 729 -13.96 21.80 37.18
C ILE A 729 -14.28 20.78 38.28
N ASP A 730 -15.57 20.47 38.49
CA ASP A 730 -16.02 19.37 39.35
C ASP A 730 -16.04 18.03 38.61
N PHE A 731 -15.64 18.01 37.33
CA PHE A 731 -15.52 16.83 36.46
C PHE A 731 -16.80 15.97 36.42
N LYS A 732 -17.96 16.60 36.63
CA LYS A 732 -19.24 15.90 36.48
C LYS A 732 -19.51 15.69 35.00
N LEU A 733 -19.48 14.43 34.60
CA LEU A 733 -19.86 14.00 33.26
C LEU A 733 -21.39 13.96 33.22
N GLU A 734 -21.99 14.63 32.24
CA GLU A 734 -23.43 14.52 32.01
C GLU A 734 -23.77 13.06 31.70
N VAL A 735 -24.83 12.57 32.34
CA VAL A 735 -25.34 11.22 32.08
C VAL A 735 -26.06 11.30 30.74
N ASN A 736 -25.48 10.76 29.67
CA ASN A 736 -26.20 10.61 28.41
C ASN A 736 -27.52 9.86 28.66
N GLU A 737 -28.57 10.18 27.91
CA GLU A 737 -29.90 9.53 27.99
C GLU A 737 -29.86 8.00 27.74
N PHE A 738 -28.68 7.46 27.45
CA PHE A 738 -28.37 6.04 27.35
C PHE A 738 -27.45 5.61 28.51
N ASP A 739 -28.08 4.93 29.47
CA ASP A 739 -27.53 3.96 30.43
C ASP A 739 -26.89 4.41 31.75
N GLY A 740 -27.32 3.73 32.81
CA GLY A 740 -26.85 3.90 34.17
C GLY A 740 -25.33 3.76 34.30
N LYS A 741 -24.70 4.78 34.91
CA LYS A 741 -23.29 4.84 35.35
C LYS A 741 -22.30 4.11 34.43
N VAL A 742 -21.94 4.75 33.33
CA VAL A 742 -20.79 4.36 32.48
C VAL A 742 -19.54 4.18 33.35
N VAL A 743 -18.96 2.98 33.33
CA VAL A 743 -17.66 2.68 33.94
C VAL A 743 -16.61 2.63 32.83
N TYR A 744 -15.78 3.66 32.73
CA TYR A 744 -14.70 3.72 31.74
C TYR A 744 -13.69 2.58 31.96
N GLY A 745 -13.29 1.91 30.88
CA GLY A 745 -12.44 0.72 30.91
C GLY A 745 -13.17 -0.62 31.07
N ALA A 746 -14.48 -0.64 31.32
CA ALA A 746 -15.28 -1.87 31.25
C ALA A 746 -15.62 -2.24 29.80
N LYS A 747 -15.71 -3.53 29.49
CA LYS A 747 -16.29 -3.99 28.21
C LYS A 747 -17.76 -3.58 28.19
N GLN A 748 -18.24 -3.10 27.05
CA GLN A 748 -19.66 -2.82 26.86
C GLN A 748 -20.44 -4.11 27.16
N SER A 749 -21.20 -4.14 28.25
CA SER A 749 -22.16 -5.23 28.47
C SER A 749 -23.19 -5.11 27.37
N SER A 750 -23.28 -6.14 26.53
CA SER A 750 -24.16 -6.30 25.36
C SER A 750 -25.65 -6.33 25.69
N ASN A 751 -26.09 -5.57 26.70
CA ASN A 751 -27.42 -5.69 27.29
C ASN A 751 -28.13 -4.36 27.57
N VAL A 752 -27.65 -3.23 27.06
CA VAL A 752 -28.38 -1.99 27.25
C VAL A 752 -28.33 -1.13 25.98
N GLY A 753 -29.52 -0.80 25.46
CA GLY A 753 -29.77 -0.18 24.15
C GLY A 753 -30.26 -1.18 23.08
N GLY A 754 -31.54 -1.53 23.10
CA GLY A 754 -32.14 -2.52 22.20
C GLY A 754 -32.08 -2.17 20.71
N TYR A 755 -31.22 -2.88 19.99
CA TYR A 755 -31.51 -3.40 18.65
C TYR A 755 -30.93 -4.81 18.60
N THR A 756 -31.78 -5.82 18.68
CA THR A 756 -31.31 -7.18 18.42
C THR A 756 -30.91 -7.28 16.95
N TYR A 757 -29.99 -8.19 16.60
CA TYR A 757 -29.64 -8.50 15.20
C TYR A 757 -30.90 -8.77 14.34
N LYS A 758 -31.98 -9.25 14.96
CA LYS A 758 -33.30 -9.42 14.35
C LYS A 758 -33.98 -8.10 13.97
N ASP A 759 -33.85 -7.04 14.76
CA ASP A 759 -34.44 -5.73 14.48
C ASP A 759 -33.72 -5.00 13.35
N HIS A 760 -32.39 -5.13 13.28
CA HIS A 760 -31.58 -4.57 12.19
C HIS A 760 -31.89 -5.28 10.86
N VAL A 761 -32.05 -6.62 10.88
CA VAL A 761 -32.50 -7.39 9.71
C VAL A 761 -33.92 -6.99 9.28
N ALA A 762 -34.84 -6.74 10.23
CA ALA A 762 -36.19 -6.30 9.91
C ALA A 762 -36.24 -4.87 9.32
N GLN A 763 -35.40 -3.96 9.79
CA GLN A 763 -35.29 -2.60 9.25
C GLN A 763 -34.59 -2.60 7.87
N MET A 764 -33.55 -3.41 7.70
CA MET A 764 -32.84 -3.51 6.42
C MET A 764 -33.63 -4.31 5.37
N ALA A 765 -34.58 -5.17 5.76
CA ALA A 765 -35.39 -5.95 4.84
C ALA A 765 -36.09 -5.08 3.78
N ASN A 766 -36.63 -3.92 4.16
CA ASN A 766 -37.24 -2.99 3.20
C ASN A 766 -36.22 -2.37 2.24
N ASN A 767 -35.04 -1.99 2.73
CA ASN A 767 -33.99 -1.40 1.90
C ASN A 767 -33.37 -2.44 0.96
N VAL A 768 -33.17 -3.66 1.44
CA VAL A 768 -32.70 -4.82 0.65
C VAL A 768 -33.73 -5.18 -0.42
N GLN A 769 -35.03 -5.16 -0.09
CA GLN A 769 -36.09 -5.39 -1.08
C GLN A 769 -36.11 -4.30 -2.16
N GLN A 770 -35.93 -3.03 -1.78
CA GLN A 770 -35.84 -1.93 -2.74
C GLN A 770 -34.61 -2.05 -3.65
N LEU A 771 -33.46 -2.46 -3.10
CA LEU A 771 -32.24 -2.72 -3.88
C LEU A 771 -32.44 -3.88 -4.85
N TYR A 772 -33.06 -4.97 -4.40
CA TYR A 772 -33.42 -6.11 -5.26
C TYR A 772 -34.34 -5.69 -6.41
N ASP A 773 -35.37 -4.89 -6.13
CA ASP A 773 -36.30 -4.40 -7.15
C ASP A 773 -35.62 -3.48 -8.18
N LEU A 774 -34.66 -2.66 -7.74
CA LEU A 774 -33.84 -1.81 -8.61
C LEU A 774 -32.88 -2.62 -9.47
N GLU A 775 -32.22 -3.62 -8.89
CA GLU A 775 -31.33 -4.54 -9.61
C GLU A 775 -32.11 -5.35 -10.65
N SER A 776 -33.26 -5.92 -10.28
CA SER A 776 -34.13 -6.67 -11.18
C SER A 776 -34.59 -5.80 -12.36
N LYS A 777 -34.98 -4.54 -12.11
CA LYS A 777 -35.30 -3.58 -13.19
C LYS A 777 -34.09 -3.28 -14.07
N ALA A 778 -32.90 -3.09 -13.50
CA ALA A 778 -31.69 -2.83 -14.27
C ALA A 778 -31.34 -4.03 -15.17
N GLN A 779 -31.45 -5.25 -14.65
CA GLN A 779 -31.23 -6.48 -15.40
C GLN A 779 -32.27 -6.69 -16.51
N LEU A 780 -33.56 -6.40 -16.23
CA LEU A 780 -34.62 -6.47 -17.24
C LEU A 780 -34.46 -5.42 -18.33
N VAL A 781 -34.03 -4.20 -17.99
CA VAL A 781 -33.69 -3.16 -18.98
C VAL A 781 -32.48 -3.59 -19.81
N HIS A 782 -31.47 -4.20 -19.18
CA HIS A 782 -30.32 -4.74 -19.90
C HIS A 782 -30.73 -5.84 -20.88
N LEU A 783 -31.59 -6.78 -20.46
CA LEU A 783 -32.09 -7.86 -21.32
C LEU A 783 -33.03 -7.36 -22.43
N GLY A 784 -33.85 -6.34 -22.16
CA GLY A 784 -34.72 -5.69 -23.15
C GLY A 784 -34.00 -4.79 -24.15
N LEU A 785 -32.70 -4.56 -23.99
CA LEU A 785 -31.84 -3.93 -25.00
C LEU A 785 -31.20 -4.94 -25.95
N TYR A 786 -31.31 -6.24 -25.65
CA TYR A 786 -30.76 -7.36 -26.43
C TYR A 786 -31.81 -8.23 -27.14
N TYR A 787 -33.10 -7.90 -26.98
CA TYR A 787 -34.24 -8.42 -27.75
C TYR A 787 -35.03 -7.25 -28.32
#